data_AF-A0A5N6DFJ5-F1
#
_entry.id   AF-A0A5N6DFJ5-F1
#
_cell.length_a   1.000
_cell.length_b   1.000
_cell.length_c   1.000
_cell.angle_alpha   90.00
_cell.angle_beta   90.00
_cell.angle_gamma   90.00
#
_symmetry.space_group_name_H-M   'P 1'
#
loop_
_entity.id
_entity.type
_entity.pdbx_description
1 polymer ?
#
loop_
_entity_poly.entity_id
_entity_poly.type
_entity_poly.pdbx_seq_one_letter_code
_entity_poly.pdbx_strand_id
1 'polypeptide(L)'
;MRFFGGVIATFVVCSSLADAFCHDSISCMVGGDNVCNNVCVRQGNPNGGRCLPRDGCPGNDICACYPQSKRSDEVIDGDASIREVLKDFGIDGGAEKELNAKVKRSISCNFPDPFGGLFCENHCAYIGKPGGQCSDQKLYKMVASLLRLTVLGTLVVQAICKTVNTSSLLSYQDKPRVFILSDISNEPDDQESLTRYLLYSNQFKTEGLVASTSTWLRDAVHPEDMLQVINAYGNVTDNLNKHAPPNAQYASGDYFRSILRSGAATYGMKAVGSNVTLSDGGKLLLERLQSPSEKPLWVLAWGGTNVLAQVLYKIHQDYSSEDAAAMRSKLRVYAISDQDDTGPWIRRNYPDIFYISSTHGWNQYGMATWIAISGETYYNKDEGGPNSTTVTHEWLRDNIRIGPYGSVAYPDFKFIMEGDTPTFLYLIQNGLGDSENPGYGSWGGRYTKVDPSTAVDYNHYSDAADRVVGLNNKTFSSNYATIWRWRDAYQNDFAARMQWTLPANSSKANHHPVVSVNGSKELAPFKVTAEAGSTINLDTAGTYDPDGDKLSYNWFQYEEPGSDDWNVAGQVPALNLTTVQNGQQVQAKIPASGDSCNGKGDNPSGCWLLHLVLEVKDNGVHPLTTYRRVLIQTTNQTIST
;
A
#
# COMPACT_ATOMS: atom_id res chain seq x y z
N MET A 1 -24.77 -33.07 -52.32
CA MET A 1 -25.34 -31.80 -52.82
C MET A 1 -24.64 -30.68 -52.05
N ARG A 2 -23.69 -29.95 -52.67
CA ARG A 2 -23.86 -28.59 -53.21
C ARG A 2 -24.44 -27.62 -52.15
N PHE A 3 -23.86 -26.48 -51.77
CA PHE A 3 -22.71 -25.70 -52.23
C PHE A 3 -22.40 -24.64 -51.14
N PHE A 4 -21.18 -24.10 -51.16
CA PHE A 4 -20.67 -22.97 -50.35
C PHE A 4 -21.54 -21.70 -50.36
N GLY A 5 -21.43 -20.92 -49.27
CA GLY A 5 -21.74 -19.47 -49.22
C GLY A 5 -22.34 -19.07 -47.87
N GLY A 6 -21.85 -18.10 -47.12
CA GLY A 6 -20.75 -17.18 -47.31
C GLY A 6 -20.61 -16.35 -46.04
N VAL A 7 -19.36 -16.11 -45.65
CA VAL A 7 -18.95 -15.03 -44.75
C VAL A 7 -19.40 -13.71 -45.36
N ILE A 8 -20.30 -12.97 -44.71
CA ILE A 8 -20.49 -11.50 -44.74
C ILE A 8 -21.60 -11.21 -43.70
N ALA A 9 -21.19 -10.83 -42.49
CA ALA A 9 -22.02 -10.09 -41.52
C ALA A 9 -21.12 -9.54 -40.40
N THR A 10 -20.06 -8.82 -40.77
CA THR A 10 -19.25 -8.05 -39.82
C THR A 10 -18.72 -6.82 -40.54
N PHE A 11 -19.61 -5.90 -40.88
CA PHE A 11 -19.29 -4.53 -41.31
C PHE A 11 -20.52 -3.64 -41.12
N VAL A 12 -20.97 -3.49 -39.87
CA VAL A 12 -21.78 -2.34 -39.42
C VAL A 12 -21.41 -2.08 -37.95
N VAL A 13 -20.24 -1.51 -37.70
CA VAL A 13 -19.98 -0.69 -36.49
C VAL A 13 -19.04 0.43 -36.92
N CYS A 14 -19.59 1.60 -37.22
CA CYS A 14 -18.88 2.87 -37.05
C CYS A 14 -19.87 4.04 -37.15
N SER A 15 -20.89 4.01 -36.28
CA SER A 15 -21.72 5.17 -35.94
C SER A 15 -22.47 4.85 -34.65
N SER A 16 -21.86 5.13 -33.49
CA SER A 16 -22.51 5.41 -32.18
C SER A 16 -21.63 5.14 -30.94
N LEU A 17 -20.31 5.39 -30.97
CA LEU A 17 -19.49 5.41 -29.73
C LEU A 17 -19.54 6.77 -29.00
N ALA A 18 -20.13 7.81 -29.63
CA ALA A 18 -20.38 9.10 -29.00
C ALA A 18 -21.70 9.14 -28.20
N ASP A 19 -22.73 8.41 -28.64
CA ASP A 19 -24.05 8.43 -27.98
C ASP A 19 -24.07 7.66 -26.65
N ALA A 20 -23.13 6.72 -26.44
CA ALA A 20 -23.05 5.91 -25.22
C ALA A 20 -22.59 6.69 -23.97
N PHE A 21 -22.16 7.95 -24.11
CA PHE A 21 -21.74 8.83 -23.00
C PHE A 21 -22.54 10.14 -22.91
N CYS A 22 -23.60 10.27 -23.71
CA CYS A 22 -24.51 11.39 -23.65
C CYS A 22 -25.63 11.08 -22.64
N HIS A 23 -25.47 11.60 -21.42
CA HIS A 23 -26.48 11.58 -20.37
C HIS A 23 -26.64 12.98 -19.79
N ASP A 24 -27.85 13.28 -19.35
CA ASP A 24 -28.14 14.43 -18.49
C ASP A 24 -27.29 14.39 -17.24
N SER A 25 -26.86 15.55 -16.75
CA SER A 25 -26.40 15.65 -15.37
C SER A 25 -27.54 15.25 -14.42
N ILE A 26 -27.21 14.52 -13.35
CA ILE A 26 -28.22 13.98 -12.40
C ILE A 26 -29.14 15.09 -11.86
N SER A 27 -28.61 16.29 -11.61
CA SER A 27 -29.39 17.44 -11.16
C SER A 27 -30.42 17.89 -12.20
N CYS A 28 -30.08 17.88 -13.49
CA CYS A 28 -31.01 18.21 -14.56
C CYS A 28 -32.05 17.12 -14.80
N MET A 29 -31.64 15.86 -14.76
CA MET A 29 -32.53 14.70 -14.91
C MET A 29 -33.57 14.61 -13.78
N VAL A 30 -33.16 14.85 -12.53
CA VAL A 30 -34.00 14.58 -11.34
C VAL A 30 -34.89 15.76 -10.97
N GLY A 31 -34.50 17.00 -11.24
CA GLY A 31 -35.34 18.15 -10.88
C GLY A 31 -35.01 19.46 -11.57
N GLY A 32 -34.40 19.41 -12.75
CA GLY A 32 -34.19 20.55 -13.64
C GLY A 32 -33.46 21.72 -12.98
N ASP A 33 -33.81 22.94 -13.43
CA ASP A 33 -33.13 24.17 -13.03
C ASP A 33 -33.12 24.39 -11.50
N ASN A 34 -34.18 24.04 -10.79
CA ASN A 34 -34.24 24.23 -9.34
C ASN A 34 -33.23 23.37 -8.58
N VAL A 35 -33.05 22.10 -8.99
CA VAL A 35 -32.07 21.21 -8.37
C VAL A 35 -30.66 21.60 -8.78
N CYS A 36 -30.45 21.95 -10.06
CA CYS A 36 -29.18 22.48 -10.53
C CYS A 36 -28.77 23.75 -9.75
N ASN A 37 -29.70 24.67 -9.55
CA ASN A 37 -29.49 25.91 -8.80
C ASN A 37 -29.03 25.63 -7.36
N ASN A 38 -29.71 24.74 -6.65
CA ASN A 38 -29.36 24.40 -5.26
C ASN A 38 -28.00 23.69 -5.15
N VAL A 39 -27.66 22.82 -6.12
CA VAL A 39 -26.34 22.17 -6.19
C VAL A 39 -25.25 23.22 -6.40
N CYS A 40 -25.45 24.16 -7.32
CA CYS A 40 -24.50 25.24 -7.58
C CYS A 40 -24.27 26.16 -6.37
N VAL A 41 -25.34 26.52 -5.64
CA VAL A 41 -25.22 27.31 -4.40
C VAL A 41 -24.43 26.53 -3.34
N ARG A 42 -24.68 25.22 -3.17
CA ARG A 42 -23.93 24.37 -2.23
C ARG A 42 -22.45 24.23 -2.61
N GLN A 43 -22.13 24.26 -3.90
CA GLN A 43 -20.76 24.18 -4.42
C GLN A 43 -20.04 25.54 -4.41
N GLY A 44 -20.57 26.55 -3.72
CA GLY A 44 -19.92 27.85 -3.55
C GLY A 44 -20.23 28.89 -4.64
N ASN A 45 -21.21 28.65 -5.52
CA ASN A 45 -21.67 29.62 -6.51
C ASN A 45 -22.97 30.31 -6.03
N PRO A 46 -22.92 31.45 -5.32
CA PRO A 46 -24.09 32.09 -4.69
C PRO A 46 -25.14 32.57 -5.70
N ASN A 47 -24.74 32.76 -6.96
CA ASN A 47 -25.66 33.13 -8.04
C ASN A 47 -26.46 31.94 -8.58
N GLY A 48 -26.18 30.72 -8.11
CA GLY A 48 -26.87 29.51 -8.52
C GLY A 48 -26.44 28.98 -9.88
N GLY A 49 -27.34 28.29 -10.58
CA GLY A 49 -27.07 27.64 -11.87
C GLY A 49 -28.35 27.17 -12.55
N ARG A 50 -28.23 26.69 -13.79
CA ARG A 50 -29.35 26.14 -14.57
C ARG A 50 -28.89 25.02 -15.51
N CYS A 51 -29.85 24.25 -16.01
CA CYS A 51 -29.62 23.24 -17.03
C CYS A 51 -29.44 23.88 -18.40
N LEU A 52 -28.43 23.43 -19.13
CA LEU A 52 -28.09 23.90 -20.48
C LEU A 52 -27.86 22.72 -21.41
N PRO A 53 -28.21 22.82 -22.70
CA PRO A 53 -27.87 21.80 -23.68
C PRO A 53 -26.37 21.52 -23.69
N ARG A 54 -26.02 20.23 -23.70
CA ARG A 54 -24.63 19.78 -23.71
C ARG A 54 -24.07 19.78 -25.13
N ASP A 55 -23.04 20.58 -25.37
CA ASP A 55 -22.34 20.60 -26.66
C ASP A 55 -21.82 19.21 -27.03
N GLY A 56 -22.15 18.77 -28.26
CA GLY A 56 -21.81 17.43 -28.75
C GLY A 56 -22.75 16.30 -28.30
N CYS A 57 -23.79 16.59 -27.51
CA CYS A 57 -24.80 15.62 -27.05
C CYS A 57 -26.24 16.14 -27.25
N PRO A 58 -26.78 16.09 -28.49
CA PRO A 58 -28.14 16.58 -28.77
C PRO A 58 -29.19 15.90 -27.87
N GLY A 59 -30.00 16.70 -27.18
CA GLY A 59 -31.08 16.20 -26.32
C GLY A 59 -30.69 15.85 -24.88
N ASN A 60 -29.46 16.16 -24.44
CA ASN A 60 -29.06 16.03 -23.03
C ASN A 60 -28.59 17.38 -22.46
N ASP A 61 -28.91 17.63 -21.19
CA ASP A 61 -28.62 18.85 -20.46
C ASP A 61 -27.56 18.65 -19.37
N ILE A 62 -26.66 19.64 -19.23
CA ILE A 62 -25.67 19.73 -18.17
C ILE A 62 -26.00 20.90 -17.23
N CYS A 63 -25.84 20.67 -15.92
CA CYS A 63 -25.99 21.71 -14.92
C CYS A 63 -24.79 22.65 -14.94
N ALA A 64 -25.02 23.92 -15.27
CA ALA A 64 -24.01 24.97 -15.35
C ALA A 64 -24.21 26.02 -14.25
N CYS A 65 -23.19 26.22 -13.41
CA CYS A 65 -23.20 27.22 -12.34
C CYS A 65 -22.78 28.60 -12.85
N TYR A 66 -23.46 29.65 -12.39
CA TYR A 66 -23.10 31.03 -12.74
C TYR A 66 -21.85 31.47 -11.99
N PRO A 67 -20.80 31.93 -12.70
CA PRO A 67 -19.54 32.34 -12.06
C PRO A 67 -19.71 33.57 -11.14
N GLN A 68 -18.85 33.68 -10.14
CA GLN A 68 -18.91 34.72 -9.10
C GLN A 68 -18.53 36.14 -9.56
N SER A 69 -18.01 36.34 -10.78
CA SER A 69 -17.63 37.67 -11.28
C SER A 69 -18.07 37.90 -12.73
N LYS A 70 -18.47 39.14 -13.03
CA LYS A 70 -18.59 39.63 -14.41
C LYS A 70 -17.21 39.52 -15.05
N ARG A 71 -17.05 38.63 -16.03
CA ARG A 71 -16.00 38.77 -17.05
C ARG A 71 -16.20 40.13 -17.69
N SER A 72 -15.21 41.03 -17.57
CA SER A 72 -15.13 42.20 -18.44
C SER A 72 -15.06 41.72 -19.88
N ASP A 73 -15.77 42.39 -20.77
CA ASP A 73 -15.77 42.14 -22.22
C ASP A 73 -14.43 42.57 -22.86
N GLU A 74 -13.32 42.00 -22.39
CA GLU A 74 -12.05 42.02 -23.11
C GLU A 74 -11.90 40.71 -23.87
N VAL A 75 -11.81 40.82 -25.20
CA VAL A 75 -11.49 39.71 -26.09
C VAL A 75 -10.15 39.13 -25.65
N ILE A 76 -10.18 37.91 -25.10
CA ILE A 76 -8.97 37.16 -24.77
C ILE A 76 -8.30 36.80 -26.10
N ASP A 77 -7.22 37.50 -26.41
CA ASP A 77 -6.29 37.14 -27.48
C ASP A 77 -5.45 35.94 -27.02
N GLY A 78 -5.96 34.74 -27.30
CA GLY A 78 -5.31 33.46 -26.93
C GLY A 78 -3.92 33.25 -27.53
N ASP A 79 -3.50 34.10 -28.46
CA ASP A 79 -2.21 34.02 -29.14
C ASP A 79 -1.18 35.02 -28.58
N ALA A 80 -1.53 35.81 -27.55
CA ALA A 80 -0.62 36.77 -26.93
C ALA A 80 0.61 36.08 -26.31
N SER A 81 0.39 34.98 -25.58
CA SER A 81 1.45 34.18 -24.95
C SER A 81 2.35 33.51 -25.99
N ILE A 82 1.77 33.10 -27.12
CA ILE A 82 2.51 32.47 -28.22
C ILE A 82 3.38 33.50 -28.94
N ARG A 83 2.88 34.73 -29.15
CA ARG A 83 3.66 35.82 -29.75
C ARG A 83 4.81 36.30 -28.88
N GLU A 84 4.65 36.22 -27.56
CA GLU A 84 5.72 36.53 -26.60
C GLU A 84 6.83 35.46 -26.64
N VAL A 85 6.44 34.19 -26.68
CA VAL A 85 7.38 33.07 -26.88
C VAL A 85 8.11 33.16 -28.24
N LEU A 86 7.41 33.52 -29.32
CA LEU A 86 8.02 33.64 -30.65
C LEU A 86 9.05 34.79 -30.73
N LYS A 87 8.88 35.85 -29.94
CA LYS A 87 9.88 36.92 -29.78
C LYS A 87 11.15 36.43 -29.09
N ASP A 88 11.02 35.58 -28.07
CA ASP A 88 12.16 34.98 -27.38
C ASP A 88 12.97 34.04 -28.30
N PHE A 89 12.36 33.55 -29.38
CA PHE A 89 13.03 32.79 -30.45
C PHE A 89 13.47 33.65 -31.66
N GLY A 90 13.39 34.98 -31.59
CA GLY A 90 13.88 35.89 -32.62
C GLY A 90 13.01 35.95 -33.89
N ILE A 91 11.73 35.60 -33.80
CA ILE A 91 10.78 35.66 -34.91
C ILE A 91 10.00 36.97 -34.81
N ASP A 92 10.51 38.04 -35.42
CA ASP A 92 9.88 39.35 -35.43
C ASP A 92 8.64 39.39 -36.35
N GLY A 93 7.56 40.00 -35.85
CA GLY A 93 6.22 40.13 -36.48
C GLY A 93 6.13 40.96 -37.76
N GLY A 94 7.20 41.02 -38.56
CA GLY A 94 7.28 41.72 -39.84
C GLY A 94 6.81 40.92 -41.06
N ALA A 95 6.33 39.68 -40.90
CA ALA A 95 5.90 38.83 -42.02
C ALA A 95 4.36 38.77 -42.23
N GLU A 96 3.59 39.63 -41.58
CA GLU A 96 2.12 39.65 -41.68
C GLU A 96 1.56 40.31 -42.96
N LYS A 97 2.41 40.85 -43.84
CA LYS A 97 1.99 41.49 -45.11
C LYS A 97 2.30 40.73 -46.40
N GLU A 98 2.98 39.59 -46.34
CA GLU A 98 3.16 38.70 -47.52
C GLU A 98 2.47 37.34 -47.40
N LEU A 99 1.84 37.02 -46.27
CA LEU A 99 1.11 35.76 -46.09
C LEU A 99 -0.40 35.84 -46.45
N ASN A 100 -0.94 37.04 -46.69
CA ASN A 100 -2.36 37.24 -47.03
C ASN A 100 -2.67 37.18 -48.54
N ALA A 101 -1.73 36.76 -49.38
CA ALA A 101 -1.95 36.61 -50.83
C ALA A 101 -1.80 35.17 -51.36
N LYS A 102 -1.39 34.18 -50.55
CA LYS A 102 -1.24 32.80 -51.03
C LYS A 102 -1.71 31.78 -50.00
N VAL A 103 -2.84 31.16 -50.36
CA VAL A 103 -3.32 29.83 -49.98
C VAL A 103 -4.05 29.72 -48.63
N LYS A 104 -5.38 29.86 -48.70
CA LYS A 104 -6.31 29.22 -47.76
C LYS A 104 -6.17 27.69 -47.87
N ARG A 105 -5.43 27.06 -46.96
CA ARG A 105 -5.47 25.60 -46.72
C ARG A 105 -5.47 25.36 -45.21
N SER A 106 -6.26 24.39 -44.77
CA SER A 106 -6.37 23.99 -43.37
C SER A 106 -5.05 23.39 -42.87
N ILE A 107 -4.66 23.72 -41.63
CA ILE A 107 -3.51 23.17 -40.90
C ILE A 107 -3.53 21.62 -40.84
N SER A 108 -4.70 21.01 -41.00
CA SER A 108 -4.95 19.57 -41.00
C SER A 108 -4.23 18.79 -42.11
N CYS A 109 -3.75 19.46 -43.17
CA CYS A 109 -3.11 18.82 -44.33
C CYS A 109 -1.59 18.67 -44.21
N ASN A 110 -0.98 19.16 -43.12
CA ASN A 110 0.48 19.15 -42.94
C ASN A 110 1.01 18.04 -42.02
N PHE A 111 0.17 17.09 -41.60
CA PHE A 111 0.63 15.95 -40.79
C PHE A 111 1.29 14.86 -41.66
N PRO A 112 2.41 14.25 -41.22
CA PRO A 112 3.02 13.13 -41.91
C PRO A 112 2.15 11.87 -41.88
N ASP A 113 2.30 11.02 -42.88
CA ASP A 113 1.61 9.73 -42.94
C ASP A 113 1.95 8.82 -41.74
N PRO A 114 0.99 8.01 -41.25
CA PRO A 114 -0.30 7.69 -41.90
C PRO A 114 -1.48 8.59 -41.49
N PHE A 115 -1.25 9.69 -40.75
CA PHE A 115 -2.34 10.46 -40.12
C PHE A 115 -2.93 11.59 -40.98
N GLY A 116 -2.30 11.93 -42.11
CA GLY A 116 -2.72 13.07 -42.96
C GLY A 116 -4.02 12.87 -43.75
N GLY A 117 -4.54 11.64 -43.84
CA GLY A 117 -5.64 11.30 -44.77
C GLY A 117 -7.05 11.19 -44.18
N LEU A 118 -7.24 11.30 -42.86
CA LEU A 118 -8.47 10.80 -42.20
C LEU A 118 -9.65 11.77 -42.10
N PHE A 119 -9.55 13.01 -42.63
CA PHE A 119 -10.59 14.03 -42.43
C PHE A 119 -10.96 14.87 -43.67
N CYS A 120 -11.01 14.27 -44.86
CA CYS A 120 -11.27 15.04 -46.09
C CYS A 120 -12.73 15.07 -46.60
N GLU A 121 -13.61 14.13 -46.27
CA GLU A 121 -14.95 14.09 -46.91
C GLU A 121 -15.99 14.98 -46.22
N ASN A 122 -16.12 14.93 -44.89
CA ASN A 122 -17.12 15.71 -44.15
C ASN A 122 -16.83 17.22 -44.17
N HIS A 123 -15.55 17.61 -44.20
CA HIS A 123 -15.16 19.03 -44.28
C HIS A 123 -15.47 19.64 -45.65
N CYS A 124 -15.29 18.90 -46.74
CA CYS A 124 -15.60 19.38 -48.10
C CYS A 124 -17.10 19.55 -48.33
N ALA A 125 -17.92 18.68 -47.70
CA ALA A 125 -19.38 18.81 -47.70
C ALA A 125 -19.87 20.04 -46.91
N TYR A 126 -19.25 20.36 -45.77
CA TYR A 126 -19.62 21.50 -44.92
C TYR A 126 -19.37 22.87 -45.60
N ILE A 127 -18.33 22.98 -46.42
CA ILE A 127 -17.97 24.24 -47.10
C ILE A 127 -18.49 24.37 -48.54
N GLY A 128 -19.37 23.47 -48.98
CA GLY A 128 -20.08 23.57 -50.27
C GLY A 128 -19.18 23.47 -51.51
N LYS A 129 -18.11 22.67 -51.48
CA LYS A 129 -17.21 22.45 -52.62
C LYS A 129 -17.28 20.99 -53.12
N PRO A 130 -17.28 20.75 -54.45
CA PRO A 130 -17.28 19.39 -54.97
C PRO A 130 -15.97 18.68 -54.62
N GLY A 131 -16.08 17.55 -53.90
CA GLY A 131 -14.94 16.73 -53.47
C GLY A 131 -14.42 15.85 -54.60
N GLY A 132 -13.10 15.81 -54.79
CA GLY A 132 -12.46 14.92 -55.76
C GLY A 132 -11.25 15.53 -56.45
N GLN A 133 -10.14 15.69 -55.72
CA GLN A 133 -8.79 15.80 -56.32
C GLN A 133 -7.74 15.22 -55.37
N CYS A 134 -7.85 13.93 -55.08
CA CYS A 134 -6.75 13.11 -54.57
C CYS A 134 -6.92 11.70 -55.15
N SER A 135 -6.71 11.56 -56.46
CA SER A 135 -6.50 10.26 -57.07
C SER A 135 -5.13 10.27 -57.72
N ASP A 136 -4.21 9.43 -57.25
CA ASP A 136 -3.23 8.87 -58.16
C ASP A 136 -3.08 7.37 -57.94
N GLN A 137 -3.40 6.67 -59.03
CA GLN A 137 -3.23 5.26 -59.27
C GLN A 137 -1.80 4.82 -58.96
N LYS A 138 -1.59 4.12 -57.84
CA LYS A 138 -0.50 3.14 -57.67
C LYS A 138 -0.66 2.30 -56.40
N LEU A 139 -1.77 1.55 -56.28
CA LEU A 139 -1.90 0.56 -55.21
C LEU A 139 -2.62 -0.74 -55.64
N TYR A 140 -2.37 -1.21 -56.86
CA TYR A 140 -2.96 -2.47 -57.35
C TYR A 140 -1.99 -3.67 -57.40
N LYS A 141 -0.79 -3.55 -56.81
CA LYS A 141 0.18 -4.68 -56.73
C LYS A 141 0.74 -4.97 -55.34
N MET A 142 0.38 -4.23 -54.29
CA MET A 142 0.85 -4.48 -52.92
C MET A 142 -0.22 -5.07 -51.98
N VAL A 143 -1.51 -5.00 -52.35
CA VAL A 143 -2.62 -5.48 -51.51
C VAL A 143 -2.81 -7.00 -51.60
N ALA A 144 -2.34 -7.66 -52.66
CA ALA A 144 -2.44 -9.11 -52.80
C ALA A 144 -1.36 -9.91 -52.03
N SER A 145 -0.30 -9.24 -51.55
CA SER A 145 0.76 -9.90 -50.76
C SER A 145 0.63 -9.67 -49.25
N LEU A 146 -0.08 -8.62 -48.80
CA LEU A 146 -0.34 -8.40 -47.37
C LEU A 146 -1.58 -9.15 -46.85
N LEU A 147 -2.54 -9.52 -47.71
CA LEU A 147 -3.70 -10.33 -47.30
C LEU A 147 -3.41 -11.82 -47.09
N ARG A 148 -2.18 -12.29 -47.39
CA ARG A 148 -1.72 -13.65 -47.05
C ARG A 148 -0.90 -13.73 -45.77
N LEU A 149 -0.51 -12.60 -45.16
CA LEU A 149 0.12 -12.57 -43.84
C LEU A 149 -0.85 -12.23 -42.69
N THR A 150 -2.04 -11.72 -42.97
CA THR A 150 -3.04 -11.36 -41.94
C THR A 150 -4.04 -12.47 -41.59
N VAL A 151 -4.02 -13.60 -42.31
CA VAL A 151 -4.88 -14.78 -42.02
C VAL A 151 -4.10 -15.94 -41.37
N LEU A 152 -2.77 -15.84 -41.26
CA LEU A 152 -1.96 -16.68 -40.35
C LEU A 152 -1.47 -15.94 -39.09
N GLY A 153 -1.74 -14.63 -38.98
CA GLY A 153 -1.40 -13.81 -37.81
C GLY A 153 -2.58 -13.52 -36.87
N THR A 154 -3.79 -13.96 -37.21
CA THR A 154 -5.02 -13.76 -36.40
C THR A 154 -5.46 -14.99 -35.63
N LEU A 155 -4.59 -16.00 -35.51
CA LEU A 155 -4.75 -17.15 -34.61
C LEU A 155 -3.62 -17.29 -33.57
N VAL A 156 -2.66 -16.37 -33.52
CA VAL A 156 -1.64 -16.30 -32.45
C VAL A 156 -1.34 -14.85 -32.06
N VAL A 157 -2.40 -14.09 -31.75
CA VAL A 157 -2.35 -13.10 -30.66
C VAL A 157 -3.54 -13.40 -29.77
N GLN A 158 -3.58 -14.62 -29.23
CA GLN A 158 -3.99 -14.72 -27.84
C GLN A 158 -3.04 -13.76 -27.13
N ALA A 159 -3.56 -12.64 -26.63
CA ALA A 159 -2.93 -11.99 -25.50
C ALA A 159 -2.71 -13.12 -24.50
N ILE A 160 -1.46 -13.59 -24.40
CA ILE A 160 -1.08 -14.51 -23.35
C ILE A 160 -1.18 -13.63 -22.11
N CYS A 161 -2.39 -13.56 -21.55
CA CYS A 161 -2.54 -13.32 -20.13
C CYS A 161 -1.65 -14.40 -19.53
N LYS A 162 -0.44 -14.03 -19.10
CA LYS A 162 0.41 -14.94 -18.35
C LYS A 162 -0.42 -15.30 -17.13
N THR A 163 -1.08 -16.44 -17.18
CA THR A 163 -1.78 -16.98 -16.03
C THR A 163 -0.68 -17.40 -15.08
N VAL A 164 -0.44 -16.57 -14.08
CA VAL A 164 0.54 -16.84 -13.03
C VAL A 164 0.12 -18.11 -12.34
N ASN A 165 1.07 -19.03 -12.19
CA ASN A 165 0.82 -20.25 -11.45
C ASN A 165 0.74 -19.90 -9.97
N THR A 166 -0.47 -19.81 -9.41
CA THR A 166 -0.65 -19.43 -8.00
C THR A 166 0.05 -20.37 -7.02
N SER A 167 0.31 -21.62 -7.42
CA SER A 167 1.09 -22.58 -6.63
C SER A 167 2.59 -22.25 -6.59
N SER A 168 3.10 -21.38 -7.47
CA SER A 168 4.49 -20.90 -7.39
C SER A 168 4.65 -19.61 -6.59
N LEU A 169 3.55 -19.03 -6.09
CA LEU A 169 3.61 -17.86 -5.22
C LEU A 169 4.11 -18.23 -3.82
N LEU A 170 4.53 -17.21 -3.08
CA LEU A 170 4.92 -17.33 -1.68
C LEU A 170 3.78 -17.93 -0.85
N SER A 171 4.03 -19.06 -0.19
CA SER A 171 3.04 -19.73 0.67
C SER A 171 3.18 -19.29 2.12
N TYR A 172 2.06 -19.11 2.81
CA TYR A 172 2.06 -18.79 4.25
C TYR A 172 1.64 -20.03 5.05
N GLN A 173 2.56 -20.58 5.86
CA GLN A 173 2.28 -21.77 6.67
C GLN A 173 1.33 -21.46 7.83
N ASP A 174 1.52 -20.29 8.44
CA ASP A 174 0.71 -19.80 9.53
C ASP A 174 0.18 -18.40 9.21
N LYS A 175 -1.00 -18.07 9.74
CA LYS A 175 -1.58 -16.73 9.65
C LYS A 175 -1.75 -16.17 11.05
N PRO A 176 -1.10 -15.05 11.41
CA PRO A 176 -1.33 -14.37 12.68
C PRO A 176 -2.82 -14.05 12.87
N ARG A 177 -3.34 -14.29 14.08
CA ARG A 177 -4.71 -13.90 14.41
C ARG A 177 -4.71 -12.41 14.73
N VAL A 178 -5.61 -11.64 14.12
CA VAL A 178 -5.65 -10.18 14.22
C VAL A 178 -7.03 -9.69 14.64
N PHE A 179 -7.09 -8.72 15.54
CA PHE A 179 -8.28 -8.03 15.99
C PHE A 179 -8.00 -6.52 15.97
N ILE A 180 -8.77 -5.75 15.21
CA ILE A 180 -8.49 -4.31 15.03
C ILE A 180 -9.49 -3.48 15.84
N LEU A 181 -8.97 -2.51 16.60
CA LEU A 181 -9.71 -1.44 17.27
C LEU A 181 -9.35 -0.13 16.57
N SER A 182 -10.32 0.56 15.98
CA SER A 182 -10.07 1.76 15.19
C SER A 182 -11.12 2.82 15.44
N ASP A 183 -10.68 4.05 15.67
CA ASP A 183 -11.51 5.24 15.77
C ASP A 183 -11.75 5.91 14.41
N ILE A 184 -11.94 5.06 13.39
CA ILE A 184 -12.29 5.47 12.04
C ILE A 184 -13.32 6.61 12.02
N SER A 185 -13.15 7.49 11.03
CA SER A 185 -13.88 8.76 10.85
C SER A 185 -13.38 9.91 11.71
N ASN A 186 -12.48 9.68 12.67
CA ASN A 186 -11.73 10.76 13.29
C ASN A 186 -10.89 11.53 12.26
N GLU A 187 -10.03 10.79 11.56
CA GLU A 187 -9.17 11.26 10.48
C GLU A 187 -9.23 10.26 9.29
N PRO A 188 -8.82 10.67 8.08
CA PRO A 188 -8.86 9.78 6.91
C PRO A 188 -7.93 8.56 7.02
N ASP A 189 -6.91 8.60 7.88
CA ASP A 189 -5.81 7.65 7.95
C ASP A 189 -6.20 6.25 8.45
N ASP A 190 -7.19 6.12 9.36
CA ASP A 190 -7.78 4.82 9.71
C ASP A 190 -8.42 4.16 8.48
N GLN A 191 -9.10 4.95 7.63
CA GLN A 191 -9.74 4.45 6.42
C GLN A 191 -8.70 4.05 5.36
N GLU A 192 -7.62 4.85 5.22
CA GLU A 192 -6.46 4.52 4.39
C GLU A 192 -5.80 3.21 4.86
N SER A 193 -5.55 3.09 6.16
CA SER A 193 -4.94 1.92 6.80
C SER A 193 -5.81 0.68 6.66
N LEU A 194 -7.14 0.79 6.81
CA LEU A 194 -8.07 -0.31 6.55
C LEU A 194 -8.06 -0.73 5.08
N THR A 195 -8.04 0.25 4.18
CA THR A 195 -8.00 0.01 2.73
C THR A 195 -6.78 -0.81 2.35
N ARG A 196 -5.61 -0.43 2.88
CA ARG A 196 -4.38 -1.18 2.71
C ARG A 196 -4.45 -2.53 3.39
N TYR A 197 -4.82 -2.60 4.67
CA TYR A 197 -4.90 -3.84 5.46
C TYR A 197 -5.65 -4.97 4.73
N LEU A 198 -6.79 -4.67 4.11
CA LEU A 198 -7.59 -5.68 3.40
C LEU A 198 -6.85 -6.29 2.20
N LEU A 199 -5.93 -5.56 1.56
CA LEU A 199 -5.06 -6.07 0.50
C LEU A 199 -3.94 -6.99 1.01
N TYR A 200 -3.72 -7.04 2.32
CA TYR A 200 -2.80 -7.96 3.00
C TYR A 200 -3.51 -9.04 3.81
N SER A 201 -4.84 -8.96 3.92
CA SER A 201 -5.64 -9.84 4.78
C SER A 201 -5.50 -11.32 4.46
N ASN A 202 -5.04 -11.68 3.26
CA ASN A 202 -4.73 -13.06 2.92
C ASN A 202 -3.60 -13.67 3.78
N GLN A 203 -2.73 -12.84 4.38
CA GLN A 203 -1.67 -13.25 5.30
C GLN A 203 -2.15 -13.40 6.76
N PHE A 204 -3.37 -12.95 7.07
CA PHE A 204 -3.89 -12.89 8.43
C PHE A 204 -5.12 -13.78 8.61
N LYS A 205 -5.39 -14.10 9.87
CA LYS A 205 -6.70 -14.57 10.31
C LYS A 205 -7.36 -13.43 11.08
N THR A 206 -8.04 -12.55 10.37
CA THR A 206 -8.74 -11.41 10.98
C THR A 206 -9.97 -11.91 11.73
N GLU A 207 -10.01 -11.74 13.05
CA GLU A 207 -11.08 -12.27 13.91
C GLU A 207 -12.02 -11.19 14.44
N GLY A 208 -11.71 -9.91 14.23
CA GLY A 208 -12.60 -8.79 14.52
C GLY A 208 -12.14 -7.48 13.89
N LEU A 209 -13.11 -6.69 13.44
CA LEU A 209 -12.96 -5.30 13.04
C LEU A 209 -13.91 -4.49 13.91
N VAL A 210 -13.40 -3.60 14.77
CA VAL A 210 -14.22 -2.91 15.75
C VAL A 210 -14.01 -1.41 15.67
N ALA A 211 -15.09 -0.69 15.36
CA ALA A 211 -15.11 0.76 15.48
C ALA A 211 -15.15 1.15 16.98
N SER A 212 -14.15 1.89 17.44
CA SER A 212 -13.93 2.30 18.82
C SER A 212 -13.82 3.82 18.94
N THR A 213 -13.69 4.31 20.17
CA THR A 213 -13.41 5.74 20.45
C THR A 213 -11.92 5.97 20.67
N SER A 214 -11.50 7.22 20.63
CA SER A 214 -10.18 7.69 21.07
C SER A 214 -10.31 9.05 21.75
N THR A 215 -9.19 9.70 22.07
CA THR A 215 -9.19 11.10 22.51
C THR A 215 -9.69 12.07 21.44
N TRP A 216 -9.59 11.71 20.16
CA TRP A 216 -9.96 12.53 19.02
C TRP A 216 -11.39 12.26 18.55
N LEU A 217 -11.90 11.05 18.80
CA LEU A 217 -13.31 10.68 18.64
C LEU A 217 -13.86 10.07 19.94
N ARG A 218 -14.33 10.94 20.85
CA ARG A 218 -14.55 10.56 22.27
C ARG A 218 -15.89 9.90 22.57
N ASP A 219 -16.94 10.26 21.86
CA ASP A 219 -18.33 9.99 22.29
C ASP A 219 -19.19 9.39 21.16
N ALA A 220 -18.57 8.82 20.13
CA ALA A 220 -19.23 8.16 19.00
C ALA A 220 -18.34 7.06 18.39
N VAL A 221 -18.95 6.16 17.62
CA VAL A 221 -18.25 5.13 16.81
C VAL A 221 -18.92 5.06 15.44
N HIS A 222 -18.12 4.79 14.39
CA HIS A 222 -18.56 4.86 12.99
C HIS A 222 -18.28 3.57 12.19
N PRO A 223 -18.88 2.42 12.56
CA PRO A 223 -18.68 1.17 11.81
C PRO A 223 -19.14 1.26 10.34
N GLU A 224 -20.02 2.19 10.00
CA GLU A 224 -20.47 2.47 8.63
C GLU A 224 -19.32 2.81 7.68
N ASP A 225 -18.27 3.47 8.17
CA ASP A 225 -17.12 3.86 7.35
C ASP A 225 -16.21 2.66 7.08
N MET A 226 -16.07 1.74 8.05
CA MET A 226 -15.45 0.43 7.79
C MET A 226 -16.26 -0.36 6.78
N LEU A 227 -17.59 -0.32 6.89
CA LEU A 227 -18.50 -1.03 5.99
C LEU A 227 -18.37 -0.52 4.54
N GLN A 228 -18.16 0.78 4.32
CA GLN A 228 -17.89 1.34 2.99
C GLN A 228 -16.63 0.70 2.36
N VAL A 229 -15.53 0.64 3.11
CA VAL A 229 -14.27 0.03 2.64
C VAL A 229 -14.46 -1.47 2.38
N ILE A 230 -15.10 -2.19 3.29
CA ILE A 230 -15.40 -3.63 3.16
C ILE A 230 -16.27 -3.92 1.93
N ASN A 231 -17.25 -3.06 1.64
CA ASN A 231 -18.12 -3.20 0.48
C ASN A 231 -17.33 -3.03 -0.83
N ALA A 232 -16.46 -2.03 -0.90
CA ALA A 232 -15.58 -1.83 -2.06
C ALA A 232 -14.62 -3.02 -2.24
N TYR A 233 -14.04 -3.51 -1.15
CA TYR A 233 -13.15 -4.69 -1.14
C TYR A 233 -13.87 -5.96 -1.64
N GLY A 234 -15.12 -6.16 -1.21
CA GLY A 234 -15.93 -7.30 -1.62
C GLY A 234 -16.12 -7.39 -3.14
N ASN A 235 -16.11 -6.26 -3.84
CA ASN A 235 -16.24 -6.20 -5.30
C ASN A 235 -14.95 -6.62 -6.05
N VAL A 236 -13.81 -6.67 -5.36
CA VAL A 236 -12.51 -7.00 -5.96
C VAL A 236 -11.86 -8.27 -5.39
N THR A 237 -12.50 -8.93 -4.42
CA THR A 237 -11.93 -10.14 -3.77
C THR A 237 -11.63 -11.25 -4.78
N ASP A 238 -12.49 -11.46 -5.79
CA ASP A 238 -12.27 -12.48 -6.82
C ASP A 238 -11.08 -12.15 -7.73
N ASN A 239 -10.77 -10.86 -7.94
CA ASN A 239 -9.56 -10.47 -8.66
C ASN A 239 -8.32 -10.71 -7.79
N LEU A 240 -8.36 -10.29 -6.52
CA LEU A 240 -7.27 -10.52 -5.57
C LEU A 240 -6.92 -12.02 -5.43
N ASN A 241 -7.92 -12.89 -5.39
CA ASN A 241 -7.72 -14.34 -5.28
C ASN A 241 -7.05 -15.00 -6.50
N LYS A 242 -7.03 -14.33 -7.67
CA LYS A 242 -6.22 -14.77 -8.83
C LYS A 242 -4.72 -14.54 -8.61
N HIS A 243 -4.36 -13.68 -7.66
CA HIS A 243 -3.00 -13.30 -7.31
C HIS A 243 -2.58 -13.86 -5.94
N ALA A 244 -3.39 -14.73 -5.33
CA ALA A 244 -3.14 -15.32 -4.02
C ALA A 244 -2.73 -16.80 -4.12
N PRO A 245 -1.82 -17.29 -3.26
CA PRO A 245 -1.49 -18.71 -3.22
C PRO A 245 -2.71 -19.54 -2.74
N PRO A 246 -2.85 -20.81 -3.19
CA PRO A 246 -4.01 -21.63 -2.85
C PRO A 246 -4.25 -21.82 -1.34
N ASN A 247 -3.19 -21.86 -0.53
CA ASN A 247 -3.28 -22.06 0.92
C ASN A 247 -3.57 -20.75 1.71
N ALA A 248 -3.59 -19.60 1.03
CA ALA A 248 -3.83 -18.32 1.66
C ALA A 248 -4.60 -17.38 0.74
N GLN A 249 -5.82 -17.78 0.41
CA GLN A 249 -6.80 -16.94 -0.27
C GLN A 249 -7.27 -15.80 0.65
N TYR A 250 -7.69 -14.70 0.03
CA TYR A 250 -8.40 -13.57 0.63
C TYR A 250 -9.80 -13.99 1.09
N ALA A 251 -10.18 -13.56 2.29
CA ALA A 251 -11.53 -13.75 2.80
C ALA A 251 -12.54 -12.84 2.07
N SER A 252 -13.80 -13.24 1.99
CA SER A 252 -14.83 -12.47 1.28
C SER A 252 -15.22 -11.19 2.01
N GLY A 253 -15.79 -10.22 1.29
CA GLY A 253 -16.43 -9.05 1.91
C GLY A 253 -17.51 -9.45 2.93
N ASP A 254 -18.29 -10.51 2.65
CA ASP A 254 -19.30 -11.04 3.59
C ASP A 254 -18.69 -11.52 4.91
N TYR A 255 -17.51 -12.15 4.85
CA TYR A 255 -16.79 -12.53 6.05
C TYR A 255 -16.44 -11.31 6.91
N PHE A 256 -15.85 -10.26 6.31
CA PHE A 256 -15.51 -9.04 7.04
C PHE A 256 -16.75 -8.33 7.60
N ARG A 257 -17.86 -8.27 6.85
CA ARG A 257 -19.15 -7.77 7.37
C ARG A 257 -19.60 -8.57 8.60
N SER A 258 -19.42 -9.89 8.59
CA SER A 258 -19.87 -10.77 9.68
C SER A 258 -19.10 -10.57 10.99
N ILE A 259 -17.88 -10.01 10.95
CA ILE A 259 -17.02 -9.76 12.11
C ILE A 259 -16.88 -8.26 12.46
N LEU A 260 -17.49 -7.37 11.68
CA LEU A 260 -17.57 -5.94 11.98
C LEU A 260 -18.48 -5.71 13.20
N ARG A 261 -17.98 -5.01 14.22
CA ARG A 261 -18.74 -4.66 15.44
C ARG A 261 -18.50 -3.23 15.86
N SER A 262 -19.38 -2.73 16.72
CA SER A 262 -19.17 -1.49 17.46
C SER A 262 -18.57 -1.78 18.83
N GLY A 263 -17.57 -0.98 19.20
CA GLY A 263 -17.09 -0.83 20.56
C GLY A 263 -18.02 0.04 21.39
N ALA A 264 -17.55 0.48 22.56
CA ALA A 264 -18.30 1.43 23.36
C ALA A 264 -18.15 2.85 22.79
N ALA A 265 -19.27 3.55 22.58
CA ALA A 265 -19.32 4.96 22.16
C ALA A 265 -19.03 5.93 23.31
N THR A 266 -18.07 5.59 24.16
CA THR A 266 -17.65 6.40 25.31
C THR A 266 -16.14 6.29 25.50
N TYR A 267 -15.50 7.44 25.68
CA TYR A 267 -14.05 7.55 25.86
C TYR A 267 -13.51 6.70 27.01
N GLY A 268 -12.53 5.85 26.67
CA GLY A 268 -11.58 5.29 27.63
C GLY A 268 -12.21 4.55 28.81
N MET A 269 -11.68 4.79 30.01
CA MET A 269 -12.06 4.10 31.24
C MET A 269 -13.50 4.39 31.68
N LYS A 270 -14.18 5.41 31.12
CA LYS A 270 -15.63 5.59 31.34
C LYS A 270 -16.45 4.42 30.79
N ALA A 271 -15.90 3.69 29.81
CA ALA A 271 -16.50 2.48 29.28
C ALA A 271 -16.14 1.21 30.08
N VAL A 272 -15.43 1.30 31.21
CA VAL A 272 -14.92 0.15 31.97
C VAL A 272 -15.45 0.18 33.40
N GLY A 273 -16.04 -0.92 33.87
CA GLY A 273 -16.49 -1.04 35.26
C GLY A 273 -17.46 -2.21 35.50
N SER A 274 -17.73 -2.49 36.78
CA SER A 274 -18.60 -3.60 37.20
C SER A 274 -20.01 -3.48 36.62
N ASN A 275 -20.55 -2.26 36.61
CA ASN A 275 -21.88 -1.93 36.09
C ASN A 275 -21.90 -1.62 34.58
N VAL A 276 -20.78 -1.78 33.86
CA VAL A 276 -20.72 -1.56 32.42
C VAL A 276 -20.83 -2.91 31.69
N THR A 277 -21.76 -3.00 30.75
CA THR A 277 -21.91 -4.17 29.88
C THR A 277 -20.88 -4.14 28.76
N LEU A 278 -20.37 -5.30 28.35
CA LEU A 278 -19.51 -5.39 27.17
C LEU A 278 -20.23 -4.84 25.94
N SER A 279 -19.52 -4.00 25.18
CA SER A 279 -19.90 -3.66 23.81
C SER A 279 -19.95 -4.92 22.92
N ASP A 280 -20.58 -4.83 21.74
CA ASP A 280 -20.61 -5.99 20.84
C ASP A 280 -19.21 -6.37 20.34
N GLY A 281 -18.31 -5.39 20.17
CA GLY A 281 -16.88 -5.63 19.95
C GLY A 281 -16.22 -6.33 21.14
N GLY A 282 -16.55 -5.94 22.37
CA GLY A 282 -16.04 -6.59 23.59
C GLY A 282 -16.52 -8.04 23.74
N LYS A 283 -17.79 -8.32 23.43
CA LYS A 283 -18.32 -9.69 23.40
C LYS A 283 -17.58 -10.55 22.37
N LEU A 284 -17.37 -10.00 21.17
CA LEU A 284 -16.62 -10.69 20.12
C LEU A 284 -15.19 -10.98 20.57
N LEU A 285 -14.48 -10.00 21.13
CA LEU A 285 -13.11 -10.20 21.62
C LEU A 285 -13.05 -11.27 22.72
N LEU A 286 -13.98 -11.24 23.68
CA LEU A 286 -14.08 -12.27 24.72
C LEU A 286 -14.27 -13.67 24.11
N GLU A 287 -15.18 -13.82 23.14
CA GLU A 287 -15.38 -15.07 22.41
C GLU A 287 -14.09 -15.56 21.74
N ARG A 288 -13.29 -14.65 21.15
CA ARG A 288 -12.01 -15.01 20.51
C ARG A 288 -10.92 -15.42 21.51
N LEU A 289 -10.95 -14.90 22.73
CA LEU A 289 -10.03 -15.32 23.79
C LEU A 289 -10.43 -16.69 24.38
N GLN A 290 -11.73 -16.98 24.41
CA GLN A 290 -12.27 -18.26 24.88
C GLN A 290 -12.13 -19.40 23.86
N SER A 291 -11.93 -19.08 22.58
CA SER A 291 -11.64 -20.06 21.54
C SER A 291 -10.43 -20.95 21.93
N PRO A 292 -10.45 -22.26 21.61
CA PRO A 292 -9.40 -23.23 21.97
C PRO A 292 -8.10 -23.06 21.16
N SER A 293 -7.85 -21.87 20.61
CA SER A 293 -6.63 -21.59 19.88
C SER A 293 -5.53 -21.15 20.85
N GLU A 294 -4.42 -21.87 20.80
CA GLU A 294 -3.18 -21.53 21.52
C GLU A 294 -2.35 -20.47 20.77
N LYS A 295 -2.75 -20.08 19.55
CA LYS A 295 -2.03 -19.07 18.79
C LYS A 295 -2.29 -17.67 19.36
N PRO A 296 -1.26 -16.80 19.37
CA PRO A 296 -1.37 -15.38 19.66
C PRO A 296 -2.58 -14.70 19.01
N LEU A 297 -3.26 -13.82 19.75
CA LEU A 297 -4.20 -12.85 19.19
C LEU A 297 -3.59 -11.45 19.27
N TRP A 298 -3.29 -10.88 18.11
CA TRP A 298 -2.81 -9.51 17.97
C TRP A 298 -3.97 -8.53 17.99
N VAL A 299 -4.00 -7.66 18.99
CA VAL A 299 -4.91 -6.51 19.06
C VAL A 299 -4.17 -5.30 18.51
N LEU A 300 -4.57 -4.85 17.32
CA LEU A 300 -4.03 -3.65 16.69
C LEU A 300 -4.92 -2.47 17.09
N ALA A 301 -4.37 -1.54 17.85
CA ALA A 301 -5.09 -0.39 18.37
C ALA A 301 -4.67 0.86 17.61
N TRP A 302 -5.51 1.23 16.65
CA TRP A 302 -5.39 2.42 15.82
C TRP A 302 -5.92 3.62 16.63
N GLY A 303 -7.03 3.43 17.33
CA GLY A 303 -7.59 4.39 18.29
C GLY A 303 -7.37 4.05 19.77
N GLY A 304 -8.42 4.22 20.56
CA GLY A 304 -8.44 3.84 21.98
C GLY A 304 -8.57 2.33 22.20
N THR A 305 -8.19 1.88 23.40
CA THR A 305 -8.20 0.45 23.78
C THR A 305 -9.34 0.09 24.73
N ASN A 306 -10.38 0.93 24.81
CA ASN A 306 -11.49 0.74 25.74
C ASN A 306 -12.22 -0.62 25.60
N VAL A 307 -12.31 -1.17 24.39
CA VAL A 307 -12.88 -2.51 24.13
C VAL A 307 -12.01 -3.60 24.77
N LEU A 308 -10.69 -3.50 24.64
CA LEU A 308 -9.76 -4.44 25.27
C LEU A 308 -9.81 -4.32 26.80
N ALA A 309 -9.82 -3.10 27.33
CA ALA A 309 -9.93 -2.86 28.76
C ALA A 309 -11.27 -3.35 29.35
N GLN A 310 -12.38 -3.22 28.62
CA GLN A 310 -13.67 -3.81 28.98
C GLN A 310 -13.56 -5.33 29.19
N VAL A 311 -12.94 -6.03 28.24
CA VAL A 311 -12.78 -7.48 28.29
C VAL A 311 -11.82 -7.89 29.40
N LEU A 312 -10.67 -7.23 29.54
CA LEU A 312 -9.70 -7.49 30.60
C LEU A 312 -10.31 -7.31 31.99
N TYR A 313 -11.08 -6.23 32.18
CA TYR A 313 -11.81 -6.00 33.41
C TYR A 313 -12.83 -7.12 33.68
N LYS A 314 -13.61 -7.52 32.67
CA LYS A 314 -14.63 -8.57 32.84
C LYS A 314 -14.03 -9.95 33.10
N ILE A 315 -12.99 -10.36 32.37
CA ILE A 315 -12.35 -11.65 32.66
C ILE A 315 -11.73 -11.69 34.06
N HIS A 316 -11.21 -10.56 34.55
CA HIS A 316 -10.66 -10.47 35.90
C HIS A 316 -11.73 -10.55 36.99
N GLN A 317 -12.97 -10.11 36.72
CA GLN A 317 -14.07 -10.17 37.69
C GLN A 317 -14.84 -11.49 37.65
N ASP A 318 -15.06 -12.03 36.46
CA ASP A 318 -16.04 -13.08 36.23
C ASP A 318 -15.41 -14.50 36.17
N TYR A 319 -14.08 -14.60 36.08
CA TYR A 319 -13.33 -15.86 35.94
C TYR A 319 -12.30 -16.03 37.07
N SER A 320 -11.81 -17.27 37.24
CA SER A 320 -10.71 -17.56 38.17
C SER A 320 -9.44 -16.79 37.77
N SER A 321 -8.52 -16.60 38.72
CA SER A 321 -7.22 -15.98 38.46
C SER A 321 -6.45 -16.71 37.35
N GLU A 322 -6.54 -18.04 37.35
CA GLU A 322 -5.87 -18.92 36.41
C GLU A 322 -6.48 -18.80 35.00
N ASP A 323 -7.80 -18.83 34.88
CA ASP A 323 -8.49 -18.71 33.60
C ASP A 323 -8.32 -17.31 32.99
N ALA A 324 -8.40 -16.27 33.82
CA ALA A 324 -8.16 -14.89 33.39
C ALA A 324 -6.72 -14.71 32.89
N ALA A 325 -5.74 -15.30 33.59
CA ALA A 325 -4.34 -15.29 33.15
C ALA A 325 -4.13 -16.08 31.85
N ALA A 326 -4.75 -17.25 31.71
CA ALA A 326 -4.67 -18.07 30.50
C ALA A 326 -5.32 -17.41 29.29
N MET A 327 -6.43 -16.69 29.46
CA MET A 327 -7.01 -15.87 28.38
C MET A 327 -6.11 -14.70 28.01
N ARG A 328 -5.53 -14.03 29.02
CA ARG A 328 -4.71 -12.83 28.83
C ARG A 328 -3.35 -13.13 28.20
N SER A 329 -2.72 -14.27 28.49
CA SER A 329 -1.44 -14.69 27.91
C SER A 329 -1.49 -14.90 26.39
N LYS A 330 -2.69 -15.01 25.81
CA LYS A 330 -2.89 -15.06 24.35
C LYS A 330 -2.70 -13.70 23.69
N LEU A 331 -2.83 -12.59 24.42
CA LEU A 331 -2.85 -11.24 23.86
C LEU A 331 -1.45 -10.73 23.52
N ARG A 332 -1.32 -10.17 22.31
CA ARG A 332 -0.25 -9.26 21.89
C ARG A 332 -0.93 -7.96 21.49
N VAL A 333 -0.46 -6.83 21.96
CA VAL A 333 -1.04 -5.51 21.64
C VAL A 333 0.00 -4.70 20.90
N TYR A 334 -0.42 -4.06 19.81
CA TYR A 334 0.33 -2.98 19.18
C TYR A 334 -0.59 -1.77 19.12
N ALA A 335 -0.30 -0.76 19.95
CA ALA A 335 -1.02 0.50 20.01
C ALA A 335 -0.24 1.67 19.38
N ILE A 336 -0.95 2.48 18.60
CA ILE A 336 -0.45 3.75 18.07
C ILE A 336 -0.55 4.81 19.18
N SER A 337 0.54 4.97 19.92
CA SER A 337 0.73 6.01 20.94
C SER A 337 -0.32 6.09 22.07
N ASP A 338 -1.03 5.00 22.39
CA ASP A 338 -2.08 4.94 23.42
C ASP A 338 -3.06 6.15 23.35
N GLN A 339 -4.09 6.07 22.51
CA GLN A 339 -4.96 7.23 22.25
C GLN A 339 -6.08 7.47 23.28
N ASP A 340 -6.09 6.75 24.40
CA ASP A 340 -6.99 6.98 25.53
C ASP A 340 -6.35 6.60 26.87
N ASP A 341 -7.10 6.77 27.98
CA ASP A 341 -6.62 6.45 29.33
C ASP A 341 -6.62 4.94 29.65
N THR A 342 -7.07 4.09 28.72
CA THR A 342 -7.13 2.64 28.94
C THR A 342 -5.81 1.95 28.60
N GLY A 343 -5.03 2.45 27.63
CA GLY A 343 -3.71 1.89 27.30
C GLY A 343 -2.74 1.90 28.50
N PRO A 344 -2.50 3.06 29.14
CA PRO A 344 -1.70 3.14 30.37
C PRO A 344 -2.28 2.32 31.53
N TRP A 345 -3.62 2.22 31.63
CA TRP A 345 -4.27 1.38 32.63
C TRP A 345 -3.98 -0.11 32.39
N ILE A 346 -4.08 -0.59 31.14
CA ILE A 346 -3.76 -1.97 30.77
C ILE A 346 -2.31 -2.29 31.12
N ARG A 347 -1.36 -1.47 30.64
CA ARG A 347 0.06 -1.69 30.91
C ARG A 347 0.38 -1.70 32.41
N ARG A 348 -0.31 -0.90 33.22
CA ARG A 348 -0.10 -0.88 34.67
C ARG A 348 -0.70 -2.08 35.41
N ASN A 349 -1.88 -2.56 35.01
CA ASN A 349 -2.61 -3.59 35.74
C ASN A 349 -2.33 -5.01 35.22
N TYR A 350 -1.85 -5.12 33.98
CA TYR A 350 -1.57 -6.37 33.29
C TYR A 350 -0.20 -6.32 32.60
N PRO A 351 0.89 -6.15 33.37
CA PRO A 351 2.24 -5.98 32.84
C PRO A 351 2.77 -7.20 32.09
N ASP A 352 2.12 -8.36 32.24
CA ASP A 352 2.44 -9.62 31.55
C ASP A 352 2.01 -9.63 30.07
N ILE A 353 1.08 -8.74 29.67
CA ILE A 353 0.65 -8.62 28.28
C ILE A 353 1.82 -8.10 27.44
N PHE A 354 2.13 -8.82 26.35
CA PHE A 354 3.04 -8.32 25.31
C PHE A 354 2.44 -7.06 24.69
N TYR A 355 3.08 -5.91 24.90
CA TYR A 355 2.54 -4.61 24.51
C TYR A 355 3.58 -3.77 23.79
N ILE A 356 3.31 -3.37 22.55
CA ILE A 356 4.10 -2.42 21.78
C ILE A 356 3.35 -1.08 21.78
N SER A 357 4.03 0.00 22.19
CA SER A 357 3.52 1.36 22.03
C SER A 357 4.63 2.40 22.04
N SER A 358 4.54 3.36 21.12
CA SER A 358 5.37 4.57 21.17
C SER A 358 4.95 5.42 22.38
N THR A 359 5.74 5.37 23.45
CA THR A 359 5.44 6.11 24.68
C THR A 359 6.14 7.46 24.69
N HIS A 360 5.35 8.53 24.73
CA HIS A 360 5.84 9.91 24.74
C HIS A 360 4.95 10.81 25.60
N GLY A 361 5.36 12.08 25.78
CA GLY A 361 4.51 13.09 26.42
C GLY A 361 3.18 13.24 25.67
N TRP A 362 2.09 13.60 26.37
CA TRP A 362 0.77 13.70 25.76
C TRP A 362 0.78 14.61 24.51
N ASN A 363 0.18 14.12 23.41
CA ASN A 363 0.08 14.80 22.13
C ASN A 363 1.44 15.21 21.50
N GLN A 364 2.55 14.56 21.89
CA GLN A 364 3.87 14.74 21.30
C GLN A 364 4.16 13.68 20.24
N TYR A 365 3.21 13.44 19.32
CA TYR A 365 3.29 12.37 18.31
C TYR A 365 4.50 12.46 17.38
N GLY A 366 5.05 13.66 17.19
CA GLY A 366 6.28 13.83 16.43
C GLY A 366 7.52 13.15 17.03
N MET A 367 7.41 12.49 18.20
CA MET A 367 8.44 11.63 18.79
C MET A 367 8.21 10.13 18.50
N ALA A 368 7.04 9.75 17.98
CA ALA A 368 6.65 8.36 17.82
C ALA A 368 7.18 7.76 16.51
N THR A 369 7.54 6.48 16.55
CA THR A 369 8.05 5.76 15.36
C THR A 369 7.06 5.77 14.20
N TRP A 370 5.76 5.61 14.47
CA TRP A 370 4.74 5.38 13.43
C TRP A 370 4.59 6.55 12.44
N ILE A 371 4.97 7.78 12.80
CA ILE A 371 4.95 8.92 11.88
C ILE A 371 5.85 8.68 10.66
N ALA A 372 6.82 7.78 10.75
CA ALA A 372 7.78 7.47 9.70
C ALA A 372 7.18 6.77 8.47
N ILE A 373 5.87 6.50 8.46
CA ILE A 373 5.15 6.15 7.22
C ILE A 373 5.18 7.30 6.21
N SER A 374 4.98 8.55 6.66
CA SER A 374 4.88 9.70 5.73
C SER A 374 5.08 11.10 6.37
N GLY A 375 5.43 11.16 7.65
CA GLY A 375 5.44 12.39 8.45
C GLY A 375 6.76 13.15 8.48
N GLU A 376 7.77 12.76 7.70
CA GLU A 376 9.10 13.38 7.74
C GLU A 376 9.06 14.91 7.53
N THR A 377 8.28 15.37 6.56
CA THR A 377 8.12 16.80 6.26
C THR A 377 7.18 17.49 7.24
N TYR A 378 6.07 16.85 7.60
CA TYR A 378 5.07 17.45 8.49
C TYR A 378 5.62 17.70 9.91
N TYR A 379 6.40 16.75 10.45
CA TYR A 379 6.99 16.83 11.79
C TYR A 379 8.45 17.32 11.78
N ASN A 380 9.04 17.60 10.61
CA ASN A 380 10.45 17.97 10.45
C ASN A 380 11.39 16.95 11.12
N LYS A 381 11.24 15.68 10.74
CA LYS A 381 12.02 14.53 11.25
C LYS A 381 12.65 13.79 10.08
N ASP A 382 13.95 13.52 10.17
CA ASP A 382 14.71 12.77 9.17
C ASP A 382 14.54 13.25 7.72
N GLU A 383 14.38 14.55 7.48
CA GLU A 383 14.22 15.09 6.12
C GLU A 383 15.40 14.72 5.21
N GLY A 384 15.07 14.16 4.04
CA GLY A 384 16.02 13.61 3.08
C GLY A 384 16.57 12.22 3.45
N GLY A 385 16.07 11.61 4.52
CA GLY A 385 16.24 10.20 4.84
C GLY A 385 15.51 9.31 3.82
N PRO A 386 14.17 9.24 3.88
CA PRO A 386 13.36 8.42 2.97
C PRO A 386 13.05 9.10 1.63
N ASN A 387 12.47 8.31 0.72
CA ASN A 387 11.87 8.80 -0.51
C ASN A 387 10.47 9.38 -0.26
N SER A 388 10.36 10.70 -0.18
CA SER A 388 9.07 11.39 0.04
C SER A 388 8.15 11.42 -1.19
N THR A 389 8.64 11.05 -2.38
CA THR A 389 7.83 11.11 -3.62
C THR A 389 6.74 10.03 -3.68
N THR A 390 6.83 8.99 -2.86
CA THR A 390 5.89 7.86 -2.82
C THR A 390 4.79 8.01 -1.78
N VAL A 391 4.70 9.19 -1.14
CA VAL A 391 3.68 9.50 -0.11
C VAL A 391 2.96 10.83 -0.41
N THR A 392 3.07 11.35 -1.63
CA THR A 392 2.36 12.57 -2.05
C THR A 392 0.95 12.28 -2.52
N HIS A 393 0.07 13.30 -2.51
CA HIS A 393 -1.27 13.18 -3.08
C HIS A 393 -1.26 12.72 -4.53
N GLU A 394 -0.33 13.21 -5.36
CA GLU A 394 -0.20 12.84 -6.77
C GLU A 394 0.18 11.38 -6.91
N TRP A 395 1.17 10.91 -6.14
CA TRP A 395 1.57 9.51 -6.20
C TRP A 395 0.44 8.59 -5.73
N LEU A 396 -0.24 8.93 -4.63
CA LEU A 396 -1.40 8.18 -4.14
C LEU A 396 -2.55 8.19 -5.15
N ARG A 397 -2.81 9.32 -5.82
CA ARG A 397 -3.82 9.40 -6.89
C ARG A 397 -3.51 8.41 -8.02
N ASP A 398 -2.26 8.40 -8.46
CA ASP A 398 -1.86 7.68 -9.67
C ASP A 398 -1.61 6.18 -9.44
N ASN A 399 -1.32 5.78 -8.19
CA ASN A 399 -0.95 4.39 -7.86
C ASN A 399 -1.91 3.70 -6.89
N ILE A 400 -2.58 4.45 -6.00
CA ILE A 400 -3.39 3.88 -4.93
C ILE A 400 -4.89 4.12 -5.15
N ARG A 401 -5.30 5.33 -5.50
CA ARG A 401 -6.71 5.70 -5.72
C ARG A 401 -7.20 5.33 -7.11
N ILE A 402 -6.84 4.13 -7.55
CA ILE A 402 -7.12 3.61 -8.88
C ILE A 402 -8.15 2.50 -8.83
N GLY A 403 -8.86 2.31 -9.95
CA GLY A 403 -9.80 1.22 -10.12
C GLY A 403 -11.02 1.29 -9.19
N PRO A 404 -11.88 0.25 -9.22
CA PRO A 404 -13.15 0.24 -8.49
C PRO A 404 -12.97 0.16 -6.97
N TYR A 405 -11.81 -0.24 -6.48
CA TYR A 405 -11.52 -0.31 -5.05
C TYR A 405 -10.92 1.00 -4.54
N GLY A 406 -9.77 1.40 -5.07
CA GLY A 406 -9.01 2.56 -4.58
C GLY A 406 -9.78 3.87 -4.64
N SER A 407 -10.56 4.10 -5.69
CA SER A 407 -11.32 5.35 -5.86
C SER A 407 -12.44 5.54 -4.83
N VAL A 408 -12.85 4.47 -4.13
CA VAL A 408 -13.92 4.49 -3.12
C VAL A 408 -13.35 4.33 -1.71
N ALA A 409 -12.37 3.44 -1.58
CA ALA A 409 -11.86 3.01 -0.28
C ALA A 409 -10.79 3.96 0.26
N TYR A 410 -9.93 4.53 -0.59
CA TYR A 410 -8.77 5.32 -0.16
C TYR A 410 -9.02 6.84 -0.32
N PRO A 411 -9.25 7.60 0.77
CA PRO A 411 -9.48 9.04 0.71
C PRO A 411 -8.19 9.86 0.47
N ASP A 412 -8.31 11.18 0.37
CA ASP A 412 -7.16 12.08 0.49
C ASP A 412 -6.76 12.24 1.96
N PHE A 413 -5.45 12.12 2.25
CA PHE A 413 -4.95 12.37 3.60
C PHE A 413 -5.03 13.85 3.97
N LYS A 414 -5.11 14.16 5.27
CA LYS A 414 -5.23 15.54 5.77
C LYS A 414 -3.92 16.10 6.34
N PHE A 415 -3.16 15.28 7.03
CA PHE A 415 -1.90 15.65 7.67
C PHE A 415 -0.76 14.79 7.15
N ILE A 416 -0.75 13.53 7.57
CA ILE A 416 0.12 12.46 7.07
C ILE A 416 -0.79 11.30 6.67
N MET A 417 -0.30 10.42 5.78
CA MET A 417 -1.06 9.22 5.38
C MET A 417 -0.79 8.05 6.33
N GLU A 418 -1.81 7.22 6.53
CA GLU A 418 -1.70 5.87 7.09
C GLU A 418 -0.93 5.76 8.44
N GLY A 419 -1.28 6.60 9.43
CA GLY A 419 -0.63 6.60 10.75
C GLY A 419 -0.65 5.24 11.45
N ASP A 420 -1.70 4.44 11.24
CA ASP A 420 -1.92 3.17 11.93
C ASP A 420 -1.38 1.93 11.22
N THR A 421 -1.03 2.09 9.95
CA THR A 421 -0.52 1.02 9.10
C THR A 421 0.71 0.27 9.66
N PRO A 422 1.63 0.88 10.43
CA PRO A 422 2.73 0.16 11.05
C PRO A 422 2.30 -1.07 11.87
N THR A 423 1.13 -1.02 12.51
CA THR A 423 0.61 -2.11 13.35
C THR A 423 0.50 -3.44 12.61
N PHE A 424 0.05 -3.43 11.35
CA PHE A 424 -0.06 -4.66 10.56
C PHE A 424 1.14 -4.87 9.64
N LEU A 425 1.87 -3.82 9.21
CA LEU A 425 3.15 -3.99 8.51
C LEU A 425 4.17 -4.73 9.38
N TYR A 426 4.05 -4.62 10.70
CA TYR A 426 4.82 -5.39 11.66
C TYR A 426 4.60 -6.91 11.54
N LEU A 427 3.40 -7.33 11.13
CA LEU A 427 2.99 -8.73 11.03
C LEU A 427 3.12 -9.31 9.62
N ILE A 428 3.54 -8.51 8.63
CA ILE A 428 3.68 -8.97 7.25
C ILE A 428 4.77 -10.04 7.16
N GLN A 429 4.40 -11.16 6.54
CA GLN A 429 5.26 -12.32 6.38
C GLN A 429 6.06 -12.18 5.07
N ASN A 430 7.05 -11.29 5.08
CA ASN A 430 7.96 -11.06 3.95
C ASN A 430 9.39 -11.59 4.20
N GLY A 431 9.61 -12.25 5.34
CA GLY A 431 10.89 -12.85 5.75
C GLY A 431 11.87 -11.90 6.47
N LEU A 432 11.47 -10.65 6.71
CA LEU A 432 12.29 -9.65 7.41
C LEU A 432 12.14 -9.71 8.93
N GLY A 433 10.90 -9.71 9.41
CA GLY A 433 10.57 -9.62 10.83
C GLY A 433 10.28 -10.96 11.50
N ASP A 434 10.15 -10.93 12.82
CA ASP A 434 9.63 -12.00 13.65
C ASP A 434 8.71 -11.36 14.69
N SER A 435 7.41 -11.66 14.63
CA SER A 435 6.40 -10.93 15.40
C SER A 435 6.55 -11.10 16.91
N GLU A 436 7.13 -12.20 17.38
CA GLU A 436 7.37 -12.42 18.81
C GLU A 436 8.71 -11.81 19.28
N ASN A 437 9.51 -11.22 18.38
CA ASN A 437 10.78 -10.57 18.67
C ASN A 437 10.82 -9.10 18.17
N PRO A 438 10.18 -8.14 18.88
CA PRO A 438 10.10 -6.74 18.42
C PRO A 438 11.44 -6.06 18.14
N GLY A 439 12.49 -6.49 18.84
CA GLY A 439 13.85 -5.97 18.66
C GLY A 439 14.47 -6.32 17.31
N TYR A 440 13.89 -7.26 16.55
CA TYR A 440 14.42 -7.67 15.27
C TYR A 440 14.14 -6.65 14.17
N GLY A 441 13.06 -5.88 14.28
CA GLY A 441 12.69 -4.91 13.26
C GLY A 441 11.95 -5.56 12.09
N SER A 442 11.00 -4.80 11.55
CA SER A 442 10.08 -5.18 10.47
C SER A 442 9.70 -3.92 9.68
N TRP A 443 8.80 -4.05 8.69
CA TRP A 443 8.23 -2.87 8.03
C TRP A 443 7.39 -1.99 8.98
N GLY A 444 6.88 -2.56 10.07
CA GLY A 444 6.17 -1.83 11.12
C GLY A 444 7.05 -1.28 12.24
N GLY A 445 8.38 -1.27 12.05
CA GLY A 445 9.35 -0.70 12.98
C GLY A 445 10.07 -1.74 13.84
N ARG A 446 10.88 -1.23 14.78
CA ARG A 446 11.70 -1.99 15.73
C ARG A 446 11.48 -1.44 17.12
N TYR A 447 11.32 -2.33 18.10
CA TYR A 447 10.97 -1.95 19.47
C TYR A 447 11.83 -2.71 20.48
N THR A 448 12.23 -2.05 21.54
CA THR A 448 13.00 -2.65 22.64
C THR A 448 12.18 -2.64 23.92
N LYS A 449 12.47 -3.58 24.84
CA LYS A 449 11.81 -3.59 26.15
C LYS A 449 12.10 -2.29 26.89
N VAL A 450 11.07 -1.70 27.47
CA VAL A 450 11.20 -0.50 28.31
C VAL A 450 11.95 -0.81 29.60
N ASP A 451 11.78 -2.03 30.13
CA ASP A 451 12.52 -2.54 31.27
C ASP A 451 12.91 -4.01 31.01
N PRO A 452 14.21 -4.35 30.86
CA PRO A 452 14.66 -5.72 30.68
C PRO A 452 14.66 -6.54 31.99
N SER A 453 14.37 -5.92 33.13
CA SER A 453 14.39 -6.56 34.45
C SER A 453 13.34 -7.67 34.58
N THR A 454 13.79 -8.84 35.03
CA THR A 454 12.91 -9.94 35.42
C THR A 454 12.24 -9.71 36.79
N ALA A 455 12.60 -8.64 37.52
CA ALA A 455 12.02 -8.36 38.83
C ALA A 455 10.61 -7.75 38.74
N VAL A 456 10.33 -6.98 37.68
CA VAL A 456 9.02 -6.35 37.43
C VAL A 456 8.23 -7.14 36.38
N ASP A 457 8.92 -7.93 35.55
CA ASP A 457 8.36 -8.72 34.45
C ASP A 457 7.43 -7.89 33.55
N TYR A 458 7.93 -6.71 33.16
CA TYR A 458 7.19 -5.70 32.41
C TYR A 458 7.33 -5.94 30.91
N ASN A 459 6.32 -6.52 30.28
CA ASN A 459 6.35 -6.96 28.88
C ASN A 459 5.95 -5.84 27.89
N HIS A 460 6.41 -4.62 28.17
CA HIS A 460 6.16 -3.42 27.36
C HIS A 460 7.39 -3.07 26.52
N TYR A 461 7.17 -2.87 25.23
CA TYR A 461 8.15 -2.48 24.23
C TYR A 461 7.84 -1.08 23.71
N SER A 462 8.88 -0.26 23.60
CA SER A 462 8.81 1.10 23.05
C SER A 462 9.84 1.26 21.92
N ASP A 463 9.69 2.36 21.19
CA ASP A 463 10.52 2.76 20.05
C ASP A 463 12.02 2.46 20.26
N ALA A 464 12.61 1.69 19.35
CA ALA A 464 14.07 1.55 19.23
C ALA A 464 14.59 2.43 18.09
N ALA A 465 15.91 2.59 17.96
CA ALA A 465 16.51 3.45 16.93
C ALA A 465 17.37 2.67 15.93
N ASP A 466 17.25 2.98 14.65
CA ASP A 466 18.11 2.44 13.61
C ASP A 466 19.10 3.48 13.11
N ARG A 467 20.28 3.01 12.68
CA ARG A 467 21.35 3.84 12.13
C ARG A 467 21.46 3.65 10.62
N VAL A 468 20.76 4.49 9.85
CA VAL A 468 20.58 4.33 8.40
C VAL A 468 21.16 5.51 7.63
N VAL A 469 21.77 5.24 6.47
CA VAL A 469 22.18 6.29 5.52
C VAL A 469 20.98 6.64 4.63
N GLY A 470 20.56 7.91 4.67
CA GLY A 470 19.45 8.42 3.87
C GLY A 470 19.84 8.76 2.43
N LEU A 471 18.83 9.10 1.61
CA LEU A 471 19.01 9.49 0.21
C LEU A 471 19.84 10.77 0.03
N ASN A 472 19.87 11.64 1.05
CA ASN A 472 20.73 12.82 1.08
C ASN A 472 22.18 12.52 1.52
N ASN A 473 22.58 11.24 1.60
CA ASN A 473 23.87 10.74 2.07
C ASN A 473 24.21 11.09 3.53
N LYS A 474 23.26 11.58 4.33
CA LYS A 474 23.44 11.74 5.78
C LYS A 474 23.11 10.45 6.51
N THR A 475 23.82 10.19 7.60
CA THR A 475 23.44 9.14 8.54
C THR A 475 22.41 9.66 9.52
N PHE A 476 21.33 8.92 9.71
CA PHE A 476 20.30 9.13 10.72
C PHE A 476 20.39 8.04 11.77
N SER A 477 20.37 8.42 13.05
CA SER A 477 20.19 7.51 14.19
C SER A 477 18.89 7.89 14.88
N SER A 478 17.80 7.23 14.52
CA SER A 478 16.46 7.62 14.95
C SER A 478 15.51 6.43 15.01
N ASN A 479 14.43 6.58 15.77
CA ASN A 479 13.34 5.61 15.77
C ASN A 479 12.54 5.60 14.46
N TYR A 480 12.45 6.74 13.78
CA TYR A 480 11.80 6.84 12.47
C TYR A 480 12.48 5.96 11.42
N ALA A 481 13.82 5.86 11.47
CA ALA A 481 14.60 5.05 10.54
C ALA A 481 14.25 3.57 10.59
N THR A 482 13.64 3.08 11.69
CA THR A 482 13.20 1.70 11.80
C THR A 482 12.05 1.34 10.85
N ILE A 483 11.30 2.34 10.36
CA ILE A 483 10.22 2.17 9.37
C ILE A 483 10.64 2.71 8.02
N TRP A 484 11.06 3.98 7.94
CA TRP A 484 11.19 4.66 6.65
C TRP A 484 12.28 4.06 5.76
N ARG A 485 13.26 3.35 6.35
CA ARG A 485 14.28 2.59 5.60
C ARG A 485 13.68 1.52 4.67
N TRP A 486 12.44 1.11 4.93
CA TRP A 486 11.71 0.11 4.14
C TRP A 486 10.68 0.72 3.19
N ARG A 487 10.61 2.06 3.08
CA ARG A 487 9.51 2.76 2.41
C ARG A 487 9.29 2.36 0.97
N ASP A 488 10.36 2.32 0.19
CA ASP A 488 10.24 1.94 -1.21
C ASP A 488 9.68 0.52 -1.37
N ALA A 489 10.04 -0.41 -0.48
CA ALA A 489 9.56 -1.78 -0.53
C ALA A 489 8.06 -1.86 -0.20
N TYR A 490 7.63 -1.27 0.92
CA TYR A 490 6.22 -1.35 1.31
C TYR A 490 5.30 -0.51 0.40
N GLN A 491 5.75 0.62 -0.15
CA GLN A 491 4.94 1.43 -1.07
C GLN A 491 4.80 0.76 -2.44
N ASN A 492 5.87 0.14 -2.96
CA ASN A 492 5.76 -0.66 -4.19
C ASN A 492 4.82 -1.85 -4.00
N ASP A 493 4.90 -2.52 -2.86
CA ASP A 493 4.01 -3.63 -2.53
C ASP A 493 2.53 -3.19 -2.45
N PHE A 494 2.25 -2.04 -1.84
CA PHE A 494 0.90 -1.49 -1.82
C PHE A 494 0.40 -1.17 -3.25
N ALA A 495 1.22 -0.50 -4.06
CA ALA A 495 0.86 -0.19 -5.45
C ALA A 495 0.65 -1.45 -6.31
N ALA A 496 1.50 -2.49 -6.15
CA ALA A 496 1.34 -3.76 -6.84
C ALA A 496 0.04 -4.48 -6.43
N ARG A 497 -0.30 -4.48 -5.14
CA ARG A 497 -1.56 -5.05 -4.65
C ARG A 497 -2.79 -4.28 -5.15
N MET A 498 -2.67 -2.96 -5.35
CA MET A 498 -3.71 -2.19 -6.03
C MET A 498 -3.90 -2.64 -7.48
N GLN A 499 -2.82 -3.00 -8.19
CA GLN A 499 -2.94 -3.61 -9.53
C GLN A 499 -3.70 -4.94 -9.51
N TRP A 500 -3.61 -5.74 -8.45
CA TRP A 500 -4.34 -7.01 -8.30
C TRP A 500 -5.86 -6.80 -8.16
N THR A 501 -6.32 -5.60 -7.82
CA THR A 501 -7.76 -5.28 -7.77
C THR A 501 -8.36 -5.00 -9.15
N LEU A 502 -7.51 -4.68 -10.13
CA LEU A 502 -7.93 -4.26 -11.46
C LEU A 502 -8.33 -5.44 -12.36
N PRO A 503 -9.21 -5.23 -13.35
CA PRO A 503 -9.44 -6.20 -14.41
C PRO A 503 -8.15 -6.59 -15.14
N ALA A 504 -8.04 -7.86 -15.53
CA ALA A 504 -6.83 -8.44 -16.11
C ALA A 504 -6.31 -7.73 -17.37
N ASN A 505 -7.19 -7.08 -18.15
CA ASN A 505 -6.81 -6.32 -19.35
C ASN A 505 -6.20 -4.95 -19.05
N SER A 506 -6.33 -4.45 -17.82
CA SER A 506 -5.79 -3.16 -17.36
C SER A 506 -4.72 -3.29 -16.29
N SER A 507 -4.65 -4.45 -15.62
CA SER A 507 -3.71 -4.71 -14.54
C SER A 507 -2.27 -4.83 -15.04
N LYS A 508 -1.34 -4.23 -14.31
CA LYS A 508 0.11 -4.47 -14.42
C LYS A 508 0.61 -5.27 -13.23
N ALA A 509 -0.06 -6.38 -12.93
CA ALA A 509 0.24 -7.21 -11.77
C ALA A 509 1.69 -7.72 -11.79
N ASN A 510 2.33 -7.62 -10.63
CA ASN A 510 3.63 -8.21 -10.29
C ASN A 510 3.46 -9.05 -9.02
N HIS A 511 4.30 -10.05 -8.78
CA HIS A 511 4.27 -10.90 -7.59
C HIS A 511 5.65 -11.01 -6.94
N HIS A 512 5.65 -11.27 -5.64
CA HIS A 512 6.88 -11.26 -4.85
C HIS A 512 7.82 -12.39 -5.27
N PRO A 513 9.14 -12.14 -5.33
CA PRO A 513 10.14 -13.18 -5.44
C PRO A 513 10.00 -14.23 -4.32
N VAL A 514 10.25 -15.49 -4.63
CA VAL A 514 10.29 -16.57 -3.64
C VAL A 514 11.75 -16.86 -3.29
N VAL A 515 12.15 -16.49 -2.07
CA VAL A 515 13.55 -16.54 -1.61
C VAL A 515 13.86 -17.89 -0.95
N SER A 516 14.88 -18.56 -1.49
CA SER A 516 15.49 -19.76 -0.93
C SER A 516 16.84 -19.41 -0.32
N VAL A 517 17.13 -19.91 0.88
CA VAL A 517 18.49 -19.89 1.45
C VAL A 517 18.84 -21.32 1.88
N ASN A 518 19.93 -21.85 1.32
CA ASN A 518 20.39 -23.23 1.48
C ASN A 518 19.24 -24.26 1.29
N GLY A 519 18.40 -24.04 0.28
CA GLY A 519 17.27 -24.90 -0.07
C GLY A 519 15.98 -24.71 0.75
N SER A 520 15.99 -23.93 1.83
CA SER A 520 14.78 -23.60 2.58
C SER A 520 14.06 -22.41 1.97
N LYS A 521 12.74 -22.50 1.76
CA LYS A 521 11.85 -21.41 1.28
C LYS A 521 10.93 -20.85 2.37
N GLU A 522 11.16 -21.21 3.63
CA GLU A 522 10.35 -20.73 4.76
C GLU A 522 10.44 -19.20 4.92
N LEU A 523 9.49 -18.58 5.62
CA LEU A 523 9.59 -17.14 5.91
C LEU A 523 10.20 -16.86 7.29
N ALA A 524 10.26 -17.88 8.15
CA ALA A 524 10.92 -17.77 9.44
C ALA A 524 12.43 -17.50 9.28
N PRO A 525 13.07 -16.82 10.25
CA PRO A 525 14.51 -16.60 10.22
C PRO A 525 15.28 -17.91 10.10
N PHE A 526 16.24 -17.96 9.18
CA PHE A 526 17.12 -19.11 8.99
C PHE A 526 18.20 -19.12 10.08
N LYS A 527 18.20 -20.14 10.93
CA LYS A 527 19.09 -20.22 12.10
C LYS A 527 20.35 -21.01 11.79
N VAL A 528 21.50 -20.45 12.13
CA VAL A 528 22.82 -21.08 11.96
C VAL A 528 23.63 -20.86 13.24
N THR A 529 24.36 -21.89 13.66
CA THR A 529 25.40 -21.77 14.69
C THR A 529 26.75 -21.75 14.01
N ALA A 530 27.62 -20.80 14.37
CA ALA A 530 28.93 -20.66 13.74
C ALA A 530 30.02 -20.36 14.77
N GLU A 531 31.16 -21.02 14.63
CA GLU A 531 32.32 -20.77 15.48
C GLU A 531 32.92 -19.40 15.18
N ALA A 532 33.33 -18.68 16.22
CA ALA A 532 33.99 -17.40 16.04
C ALA A 532 35.29 -17.55 15.21
N GLY A 533 35.50 -16.67 14.24
CA GLY A 533 36.61 -16.74 13.27
C GLY A 533 36.39 -17.68 12.09
N SER A 534 35.33 -18.50 12.10
CA SER A 534 34.98 -19.38 10.97
C SER A 534 34.36 -18.59 9.80
N THR A 535 34.07 -19.28 8.70
CA THR A 535 33.34 -18.71 7.56
C THR A 535 32.15 -19.60 7.25
N ILE A 536 30.97 -18.99 7.14
CA ILE A 536 29.77 -19.66 6.66
C ILE A 536 29.52 -19.28 5.20
N ASN A 537 29.03 -20.24 4.42
CA ASN A 537 28.61 -20.04 3.05
C ASN A 537 27.11 -20.20 2.97
N LEU A 538 26.44 -19.21 2.39
CA LEU A 538 25.00 -19.24 2.15
C LEU A 538 24.76 -19.10 0.65
N ASP A 539 23.95 -19.99 0.11
CA ASP A 539 23.52 -19.99 -1.27
C ASP A 539 22.02 -19.69 -1.36
N THR A 540 21.65 -19.04 -2.45
CA THR A 540 20.24 -18.73 -2.74
C THR A 540 19.67 -19.62 -3.84
N ALA A 541 20.26 -20.80 -4.05
CA ALA A 541 19.83 -21.71 -5.08
C ALA A 541 18.36 -22.10 -4.86
N GLY A 542 17.55 -21.99 -5.92
CA GLY A 542 16.11 -22.18 -5.84
C GLY A 542 15.30 -20.92 -5.50
N THR A 543 15.94 -19.76 -5.40
CA THR A 543 15.26 -18.46 -5.46
C THR A 543 14.76 -18.20 -6.89
N TYR A 544 13.52 -17.75 -7.03
CA TYR A 544 12.94 -17.45 -8.34
C TYR A 544 11.87 -16.37 -8.27
N ASP A 545 11.57 -15.80 -9.42
CA ASP A 545 10.47 -14.87 -9.62
C ASP A 545 9.28 -15.59 -10.27
N PRO A 546 8.05 -15.52 -9.71
CA PRO A 546 6.88 -16.18 -10.30
C PRO A 546 6.46 -15.64 -11.67
N ASP A 547 6.77 -14.40 -11.99
CA ASP A 547 6.43 -13.72 -13.24
C ASP A 547 7.53 -13.86 -14.32
N GLY A 548 8.71 -14.31 -13.88
CA GLY A 548 9.91 -14.52 -14.69
C GLY A 548 10.80 -13.27 -14.79
N ASP A 549 10.63 -12.33 -13.87
CA ASP A 549 11.40 -11.09 -13.80
C ASP A 549 12.84 -11.34 -13.30
N LYS A 550 13.72 -10.39 -13.57
CA LYS A 550 15.12 -10.45 -13.14
C LYS A 550 15.22 -10.07 -11.68
N LEU A 551 16.01 -10.84 -10.95
CA LEU A 551 16.24 -10.64 -9.53
C LEU A 551 17.58 -9.95 -9.24
N SER A 552 17.56 -9.07 -8.25
CA SER A 552 18.72 -8.47 -7.62
C SER A 552 18.84 -8.95 -6.17
N TYR A 553 20.07 -9.09 -5.68
CA TYR A 553 20.38 -9.66 -4.38
C TYR A 553 21.25 -8.69 -3.59
N ASN A 554 20.83 -8.36 -2.38
CA ASN A 554 21.57 -7.48 -1.49
C ASN A 554 21.71 -8.15 -0.10
N TRP A 555 22.95 -8.40 0.29
CA TRP A 555 23.28 -8.96 1.61
C TRP A 555 23.86 -7.87 2.49
N PHE A 556 23.27 -7.68 3.67
CA PHE A 556 23.78 -6.72 4.64
C PHE A 556 23.59 -7.24 6.07
N GLN A 557 24.53 -6.89 6.95
CA GLN A 557 24.34 -7.11 8.37
C GLN A 557 23.37 -6.05 8.91
N TYR A 558 22.34 -6.51 9.63
CA TYR A 558 21.45 -5.63 10.37
C TYR A 558 21.97 -5.61 11.81
N GLU A 559 22.76 -4.60 12.17
CA GLU A 559 23.49 -4.59 13.43
C GLU A 559 22.55 -4.28 14.62
N GLU A 560 21.60 -3.38 14.43
CA GLU A 560 20.75 -2.82 15.49
C GLU A 560 19.94 -3.87 16.28
N PRO A 561 19.42 -4.96 15.68
CA PRO A 561 18.82 -6.07 16.42
C PRO A 561 19.73 -6.78 17.41
N GLY A 562 21.06 -6.69 17.24
CA GLY A 562 22.03 -7.34 18.11
C GLY A 562 22.35 -6.57 19.39
N SER A 563 21.86 -5.32 19.53
CA SER A 563 22.19 -4.42 20.64
C SER A 563 20.94 -3.66 21.13
N ASP A 564 20.89 -3.41 22.43
CA ASP A 564 19.91 -2.54 23.09
C ASP A 564 20.37 -1.08 23.19
N ASP A 565 21.57 -0.75 22.70
CA ASP A 565 22.12 0.61 22.71
C ASP A 565 21.56 1.45 21.55
N TRP A 566 21.33 2.74 21.81
CA TRP A 566 20.96 3.74 20.82
C TRP A 566 22.02 3.90 19.72
N ASN A 567 23.31 3.78 20.07
CA ASN A 567 24.41 3.93 19.13
C ASN A 567 25.11 2.59 18.91
N VAL A 568 24.58 1.82 17.95
CA VAL A 568 25.11 0.50 17.58
C VAL A 568 26.54 0.53 17.00
N ALA A 569 26.98 1.69 16.48
CA ALA A 569 28.18 1.78 15.65
C ALA A 569 29.43 1.34 16.43
N GLY A 570 30.08 0.27 15.95
CA GLY A 570 31.28 -0.29 16.57
C GLY A 570 31.02 -1.12 17.84
N GLN A 571 29.75 -1.38 18.19
CA GLN A 571 29.40 -2.24 19.32
C GLN A 571 29.24 -3.69 18.89
N VAL A 572 28.44 -3.91 17.85
CA VAL A 572 28.13 -5.24 17.31
C VAL A 572 29.31 -5.69 16.44
N PRO A 573 29.85 -6.90 16.64
CA PRO A 573 30.92 -7.43 15.79
C PRO A 573 30.49 -7.49 14.31
N ALA A 574 31.26 -6.82 13.45
CA ALA A 574 30.95 -6.69 12.03
C ALA A 574 31.35 -7.94 11.23
N LEU A 575 30.39 -8.55 10.52
CA LEU A 575 30.61 -9.61 9.56
C LEU A 575 31.41 -9.08 8.37
N ASN A 576 32.39 -9.85 7.90
CA ASN A 576 33.02 -9.57 6.62
C ASN A 576 32.31 -10.41 5.55
N LEU A 577 31.57 -9.72 4.68
CA LEU A 577 30.75 -10.32 3.63
C LEU A 577 31.47 -10.26 2.28
N THR A 578 31.60 -11.41 1.62
CA THR A 578 32.04 -11.51 0.23
C THR A 578 30.95 -12.14 -0.61
N THR A 579 30.37 -11.38 -1.54
CA THR A 579 29.33 -11.89 -2.44
C THR A 579 29.93 -12.50 -3.70
N VAL A 580 29.28 -13.55 -4.22
CA VAL A 580 29.68 -14.25 -5.45
C VAL A 580 28.44 -14.36 -6.35
N GLN A 581 28.63 -14.52 -7.66
CA GLN A 581 27.55 -14.69 -8.64
C GLN A 581 26.50 -13.58 -8.56
N ASN A 582 26.93 -12.32 -8.58
CA ASN A 582 26.05 -11.14 -8.46
C ASN A 582 25.15 -11.17 -7.20
N GLY A 583 25.67 -11.69 -6.07
CA GLY A 583 24.95 -11.72 -4.79
C GLY A 583 24.12 -12.99 -4.55
N GLN A 584 24.06 -13.92 -5.50
CA GLN A 584 23.35 -15.19 -5.32
C GLN A 584 23.99 -16.10 -4.25
N GLN A 585 25.24 -15.85 -3.90
CA GLN A 585 25.94 -16.51 -2.82
C GLN A 585 26.66 -15.47 -1.96
N VAL A 586 26.75 -15.73 -0.65
CA VAL A 586 27.54 -14.92 0.27
C VAL A 586 28.42 -15.81 1.14
N GLN A 587 29.68 -15.42 1.28
CA GLN A 587 30.56 -15.93 2.31
C GLN A 587 30.58 -14.89 3.43
N ALA A 588 30.18 -15.29 4.64
CA ALA A 588 30.21 -14.44 5.82
C ALA A 588 31.29 -14.95 6.78
N LYS A 589 32.37 -14.20 6.91
CA LYS A 589 33.42 -14.49 7.89
C LYS A 589 33.00 -13.95 9.25
N ILE A 590 32.92 -14.84 10.23
CA ILE A 590 32.54 -14.53 11.60
C ILE A 590 33.72 -13.82 12.29
N PRO A 591 33.49 -12.75 13.06
CA PRO A 591 34.54 -12.08 13.82
C PRO A 591 35.23 -13.04 14.80
N ALA A 592 36.48 -12.71 15.17
CA ALA A 592 37.27 -13.55 16.06
C ALA A 592 36.59 -13.73 17.42
N SER A 593 36.98 -14.78 18.16
CA SER A 593 36.40 -15.12 19.48
C SER A 593 36.42 -13.95 20.47
N GLY A 594 37.48 -13.14 20.47
CA GLY A 594 37.58 -11.95 21.32
C GLY A 594 36.55 -10.85 21.05
N ASP A 595 35.94 -10.83 19.86
CA ASP A 595 34.88 -9.90 19.48
C ASP A 595 33.50 -10.57 19.59
N SER A 596 33.36 -11.76 18.99
CA SER A 596 32.11 -12.52 18.93
C SER A 596 31.65 -13.09 20.27
N CYS A 597 32.54 -13.28 21.23
CA CYS A 597 32.23 -13.87 22.54
C CYS A 597 32.90 -13.11 23.69
N ASN A 598 32.68 -11.80 23.70
CA ASN A 598 33.24 -10.86 24.67
C ASN A 598 32.37 -10.62 25.91
N GLY A 599 31.28 -11.39 26.08
CA GLY A 599 30.35 -11.25 27.21
C GLY A 599 29.34 -10.10 27.07
N LYS A 600 29.33 -9.38 25.93
CA LYS A 600 28.39 -8.28 25.67
C LYS A 600 27.18 -8.68 24.83
N GLY A 601 27.14 -9.91 24.32
CA GLY A 601 25.96 -10.41 23.61
C GLY A 601 24.79 -10.53 24.59
N ASP A 602 23.62 -10.05 24.17
CA ASP A 602 22.37 -10.07 24.96
C ASP A 602 21.73 -11.47 24.96
N ASN A 603 22.46 -12.47 25.47
CA ASN A 603 21.96 -13.82 25.73
C ASN A 603 22.90 -14.58 26.70
N PRO A 604 22.43 -15.69 27.31
CA PRO A 604 23.19 -16.42 28.32
C PRO A 604 24.55 -16.98 27.88
N SER A 605 24.82 -17.12 26.58
CA SER A 605 26.10 -17.66 26.10
C SER A 605 27.25 -16.66 26.24
N GLY A 606 26.96 -15.36 26.39
CA GLY A 606 27.95 -14.29 26.32
C GLY A 606 28.54 -14.07 24.91
N CYS A 607 28.06 -14.83 23.91
CA CYS A 607 28.38 -14.67 22.50
C CYS A 607 27.27 -13.94 21.76
N TRP A 608 27.64 -13.15 20.75
CA TRP A 608 26.69 -12.36 19.98
C TRP A 608 25.77 -13.23 19.12
N LEU A 609 24.49 -12.84 19.06
CA LEU A 609 23.58 -13.27 17.99
C LEU A 609 23.69 -12.23 16.86
N LEU A 610 24.30 -12.62 15.74
CA LEU A 610 24.48 -11.71 14.60
C LEU A 610 23.34 -11.88 13.60
N HIS A 611 22.87 -10.76 13.06
CA HIS A 611 21.75 -10.72 12.14
C HIS A 611 22.22 -10.34 10.74
N LEU A 612 22.10 -11.28 9.81
CA LEU A 612 22.37 -11.06 8.39
C LEU A 612 21.03 -11.07 7.64
N VAL A 613 20.82 -10.11 6.74
CA VAL A 613 19.60 -10.02 5.93
C VAL A 613 19.96 -10.15 4.47
N LEU A 614 19.27 -11.05 3.78
CA LEU A 614 19.16 -11.07 2.34
C LEU A 614 17.91 -10.30 1.94
N GLU A 615 18.07 -9.32 1.07
CA GLU A 615 17.01 -8.64 0.34
C GLU A 615 17.05 -9.09 -1.13
N VAL A 616 15.94 -9.62 -1.64
CA VAL A 616 15.78 -10.00 -3.05
C VAL A 616 14.66 -9.17 -3.65
N LYS A 617 14.98 -8.47 -4.73
CA LYS A 617 14.07 -7.55 -5.41
C LYS A 617 13.98 -7.86 -6.89
N ASP A 618 12.76 -7.93 -7.42
CA ASP A 618 12.52 -8.09 -8.86
C ASP A 618 12.73 -6.78 -9.64
N ASN A 619 12.45 -6.81 -10.94
CA ASN A 619 12.43 -5.62 -11.79
C ASN A 619 11.08 -5.41 -12.51
N GLY A 620 10.00 -5.91 -11.93
CA GLY A 620 8.64 -5.78 -12.43
C GLY A 620 8.07 -4.36 -12.28
N VAL A 621 6.82 -4.18 -12.71
CA VAL A 621 6.09 -2.92 -12.43
C VAL A 621 5.77 -2.86 -10.94
N HIS A 622 6.14 -1.75 -10.29
CA HIS A 622 6.20 -1.66 -8.82
C HIS A 622 7.07 -2.79 -8.24
N PRO A 623 8.41 -2.67 -8.33
CA PRO A 623 9.30 -3.75 -7.97
C PRO A 623 9.08 -4.28 -6.54
N LEU A 624 8.87 -5.60 -6.42
CA LEU A 624 8.56 -6.25 -5.15
C LEU A 624 9.81 -6.82 -4.50
N THR A 625 9.81 -6.81 -3.17
CA THR A 625 10.95 -7.22 -2.36
C THR A 625 10.53 -8.30 -1.38
N THR A 626 11.28 -9.40 -1.35
CA THR A 626 11.20 -10.46 -0.34
C THR A 626 12.53 -10.55 0.39
N TYR A 627 12.46 -10.83 1.69
CA TYR A 627 13.64 -10.91 2.54
C TYR A 627 13.89 -12.32 3.03
N ARG A 628 15.11 -12.57 3.49
CA ARG A 628 15.41 -13.64 4.43
C ARG A 628 16.36 -13.14 5.51
N ARG A 629 15.91 -13.15 6.76
CA ARG A 629 16.79 -13.00 7.92
C ARG A 629 17.52 -14.31 8.22
N VAL A 630 18.82 -14.21 8.46
CA VAL A 630 19.69 -15.29 8.94
C VAL A 630 20.18 -14.91 10.33
N LEU A 631 19.88 -15.75 11.31
CA LEU A 631 20.31 -15.61 12.70
C LEU A 631 21.54 -16.47 12.92
N ILE A 632 22.68 -15.82 13.18
CA ILE A 632 23.97 -16.49 13.36
C ILE A 632 24.32 -16.46 14.85
N GLN A 633 24.05 -17.54 15.56
CA GLN A 633 24.51 -17.71 16.93
C GLN A 633 26.00 -18.02 16.91
N THR A 634 26.81 -17.10 17.41
CA THR A 634 28.26 -17.31 17.52
C THR A 634 28.60 -18.17 18.73
N THR A 635 29.70 -18.94 18.65
CA THR A 635 30.18 -19.80 19.75
C THR A 635 31.69 -19.71 19.92
N ASN A 636 32.14 -19.97 21.17
CA ASN A 636 33.54 -20.23 21.49
C ASN A 636 33.84 -21.73 21.32
N GLN A 637 34.79 -22.06 20.43
CA GLN A 637 35.43 -23.38 20.17
C GLN A 637 34.87 -24.29 19.06
N THR A 638 35.83 -24.82 18.29
CA THR A 638 35.87 -26.17 17.69
C THR A 638 35.23 -27.17 18.65
N ILE A 639 33.99 -27.59 18.38
CA ILE A 639 33.49 -28.82 18.97
C ILE A 639 34.24 -29.95 18.27
N SER A 640 35.42 -30.29 18.80
CA SER A 640 36.02 -31.59 18.50
C SER A 640 35.04 -32.63 19.04
N THR A 641 34.42 -33.34 18.09
CA THR A 641 33.45 -34.42 18.23
C THR A 641 33.73 -35.38 19.38
#